data_AF-A0A2R6MJ85-F1
#
_entry.id   AF-A0A2R6MJ85-F1
#
_cell.length_a   1.000
_cell.length_b   1.000
_cell.length_c   1.000
_cell.angle_alpha   90.00
_cell.angle_beta   90.00
_cell.angle_gamma   90.00
#
_symmetry.space_group_name_H-M   'P 1'
#
loop_
_entity.id
_entity.type
_entity.pdbx_description
1 polymer ?
#
loop_
_entity_poly.entity_id
_entity_poly.type
_entity_poly.pdbx_seq_one_letter_code
_entity_poly.pdbx_strand_id
1 'polypeptide(L)'
;MSDADADEAASARGREVWIEKYRPERLADIKGHEEVTERVQSYIDRDDLPHLMLAGPAGTGKCVTGETPVLTNNGIERIESIVGDVDGFGDAPASTEVATFTDDGSFEYTPPSNVFGKQATELRRIETRDGGEMTVTPEHKLLVASADGLEWIPAAELSAGDRIARPLDTPMPDCDERLDWPTAMDGDRTLVHVTDSFARAKEIPSAEQYTGNRKRVAAGVRRGDTVSEIAETTGLAEKTVQQYRRETVPTEQPNTVCSLSYLRELDVDREDLKQAVTGIQYESRNGQRSAVIEPAWELTPELARFVGLAVSEARIEGAQVKFYNTDESLLTAFENAATSVFRVSPETGQQQGVPFREVRNRALTHLLESCFAPFETGDGRTETIGSALVRAPPESRRAFLRAMFDAEAHVDPNGIIELTQKDGHSITLLSYLLAGEGIPSRRTTVEKAASNGTGTEREYHTLYISGAPHLRQFEKKIGFSIETKAEQLAQNAARISNPNHDTIPTQHAVDSLCDRLNLNKKDHISPETNPETPGRRTYLEGVETLLDAATERLDTAQAALERLVTLHADITAAAGTPTRWIEERSKLQPIETRRELSGDSGVRSDRLLEYADGRRTPNADRAMELLCRLNEAEAQGFEHIRRELDCIIHALGLSYEQVAEGMEMRGNGVNSLLDEGNDLSSLTRFETISERLKTLATTMCSQETVAALDSLHRLTAETLYFDTVEGIETVSEPERVYDLTVPGTHNYVAGNVPTVVHNTTTATAIARELYGDDWRENFIELNASDQRGIDVVRDRIKSFARSSFGGYDYRVIFLDEADALTSEAQAALRRTMEQFSNNTRFILSCNYSSQIIDPIQSRCALFRFSPLADEAVTAQVREIATEEGIEITDDATDALVYAAAGDMRKAINGLQAAAVMDDTVDEEGVYAITSTARPEEIEAIIELALDGDFQQARAKLDTLLTEVGIAGGDIVDQLHRSVWEFGLPDRATVQLMDEIGEVDYRITAGANEQLQLEALLASLALDEE
;
A
#
# COMPACT_ATOMS: atom_id res chain seq x y z
N MET A 1 -18.71 -58.93 10.27
CA MET A 1 -17.25 -59.21 10.16
C MET A 1 -16.87 -60.23 11.24
N SER A 2 -15.75 -60.94 11.10
CA SER A 2 -15.18 -61.71 12.23
C SER A 2 -14.42 -60.79 13.17
N ASP A 3 -14.12 -61.23 14.40
CA ASP A 3 -13.36 -60.42 15.36
C ASP A 3 -11.98 -60.00 14.80
N ALA A 4 -11.38 -60.80 13.91
CA ALA A 4 -10.14 -60.43 13.22
C ALA A 4 -10.35 -59.40 12.09
N ASP A 5 -11.45 -59.51 11.32
CA ASP A 5 -11.81 -58.47 10.33
C ASP A 5 -12.29 -57.17 11.03
N ALA A 6 -12.78 -57.27 12.28
CA ALA A 6 -13.25 -56.16 13.09
C ALA A 6 -12.10 -55.48 13.85
N ASP A 7 -11.13 -56.23 14.37
CA ASP A 7 -9.84 -55.69 14.82
C ASP A 7 -9.08 -55.07 13.63
N GLU A 8 -9.10 -55.68 12.44
CA GLU A 8 -8.52 -55.03 11.24
C GLU A 8 -9.30 -53.77 10.82
N ALA A 9 -10.64 -53.74 10.93
CA ALA A 9 -11.45 -52.56 10.61
C ALA A 9 -11.36 -51.44 11.66
N ALA A 10 -11.34 -51.75 12.96
CA ALA A 10 -11.13 -50.77 14.02
C ALA A 10 -9.67 -50.25 13.99
N SER A 11 -8.71 -51.15 13.76
CA SER A 11 -7.33 -50.79 13.44
C SER A 11 -7.14 -50.20 12.04
N ALA A 12 -8.21 -49.99 11.25
CA ALA A 12 -8.22 -49.19 10.04
C ALA A 12 -8.89 -47.82 10.28
N ARG A 13 -10.06 -47.78 10.93
CA ARG A 13 -10.75 -46.56 11.41
C ARG A 13 -9.81 -45.67 12.24
N GLY A 14 -8.98 -46.27 13.10
CA GLY A 14 -7.94 -45.58 13.88
C GLY A 14 -6.56 -45.44 13.20
N ARG A 15 -6.42 -45.75 11.89
CA ARG A 15 -5.19 -45.56 11.09
C ARG A 15 -5.31 -44.52 9.99
N GLU A 16 -6.52 -44.16 9.58
CA GLU A 16 -6.79 -43.26 8.46
C GLU A 16 -7.56 -42.04 8.96
N VAL A 17 -7.03 -40.83 8.74
CA VAL A 17 -7.57 -39.58 9.30
C VAL A 17 -8.77 -39.11 8.46
N TRP A 18 -9.91 -38.83 9.09
CA TRP A 18 -11.16 -38.53 8.39
C TRP A 18 -11.17 -37.14 7.77
N ILE A 19 -10.41 -36.17 8.32
CA ILE A 19 -10.12 -34.91 7.63
C ILE A 19 -9.46 -35.16 6.27
N GLU A 20 -8.64 -36.20 6.13
CA GLU A 20 -7.98 -36.54 4.86
C GLU A 20 -8.85 -37.42 3.96
N LYS A 21 -9.57 -38.38 4.54
CA LYS A 21 -10.50 -39.27 3.81
C LYS A 21 -11.70 -38.53 3.22
N TYR A 22 -12.20 -37.51 3.93
CA TYR A 22 -13.34 -36.69 3.56
C TYR A 22 -12.95 -35.25 3.19
N ARG A 23 -11.67 -35.01 2.89
CA ARG A 23 -11.19 -33.77 2.26
C ARG A 23 -11.88 -33.63 0.89
N PRO A 24 -12.57 -32.51 0.58
CA PRO A 24 -13.19 -32.31 -0.73
C PRO A 24 -12.19 -32.54 -1.87
N GLU A 25 -12.44 -33.56 -2.71
CA GLU A 25 -11.52 -33.94 -3.79
C GLU A 25 -11.79 -33.17 -5.09
N ARG A 26 -13.00 -32.61 -5.23
CA ARG A 26 -13.47 -31.83 -6.37
C ARG A 26 -14.28 -30.62 -5.92
N LEU A 27 -14.58 -29.74 -6.87
CA LEU A 27 -15.34 -28.52 -6.62
C LEU A 27 -16.80 -28.79 -6.22
N ALA A 28 -17.40 -29.85 -6.76
CA ALA A 28 -18.74 -30.33 -6.38
C ALA A 28 -18.80 -30.97 -4.98
N ASP A 29 -17.65 -31.26 -4.35
CA ASP A 29 -17.58 -31.88 -3.02
C ASP A 29 -17.50 -30.83 -1.89
N ILE A 30 -17.22 -29.56 -2.23
CA ILE A 30 -17.18 -28.43 -1.29
C ILE A 30 -18.62 -27.98 -1.00
N LYS A 31 -19.02 -28.04 0.28
CA LYS A 31 -20.34 -27.64 0.78
C LYS A 31 -20.36 -26.18 1.22
N GLY A 32 -21.48 -25.49 1.07
CA GLY A 32 -21.76 -24.15 1.63
C GLY A 32 -21.13 -22.97 0.89
N HIS A 33 -20.44 -23.22 -0.23
CA HIS A 33 -19.79 -22.21 -1.07
C HIS A 33 -20.06 -22.46 -2.56
N GLU A 34 -21.27 -22.86 -2.90
CA GLU A 34 -21.68 -23.31 -4.23
C GLU A 34 -21.42 -22.25 -5.33
N GLU A 35 -21.63 -20.96 -5.03
CA GLU A 35 -21.30 -19.86 -5.95
C GLU A 35 -19.80 -19.74 -6.24
N VAL A 36 -18.95 -20.10 -5.28
CA VAL A 36 -17.49 -20.09 -5.43
C VAL A 36 -17.06 -21.27 -6.30
N THR A 37 -17.62 -22.46 -6.05
CA THR A 37 -17.20 -23.71 -6.70
C THR A 37 -17.65 -23.79 -8.15
N GLU A 38 -18.89 -23.38 -8.47
CA GLU A 38 -19.36 -23.23 -9.86
C GLU A 38 -18.51 -22.22 -10.65
N ARG A 39 -18.13 -21.10 -10.02
CA ARG A 39 -17.32 -20.07 -10.67
C ARG A 39 -15.89 -20.54 -10.97
N VAL A 40 -15.33 -21.41 -10.11
CA VAL A 40 -14.09 -22.12 -10.44
C VAL A 40 -14.28 -23.06 -11.63
N GLN A 41 -15.28 -23.94 -11.58
CA GLN A 41 -15.49 -25.00 -12.58
C GLN A 41 -15.52 -24.39 -14.00
N SER A 42 -16.16 -23.22 -14.15
CA SER A 42 -16.23 -22.51 -15.42
C SER A 42 -14.87 -21.99 -15.97
N TYR A 43 -13.77 -21.94 -15.22
CA TYR A 43 -12.43 -21.69 -15.78
C TYR A 43 -11.77 -22.99 -16.27
N ILE A 44 -12.05 -24.11 -15.59
CA ILE A 44 -11.50 -25.44 -15.88
C ILE A 44 -12.15 -26.01 -17.14
N ASP A 45 -13.48 -25.92 -17.27
CA ASP A 45 -14.24 -26.33 -18.46
C ASP A 45 -13.82 -25.60 -19.75
N ARG A 46 -12.99 -24.55 -19.63
CA ARG A 46 -12.46 -23.73 -20.73
C ARG A 46 -10.95 -23.93 -20.97
N ASP A 47 -10.28 -24.72 -20.13
CA ASP A 47 -8.83 -24.97 -20.11
C ASP A 47 -7.95 -23.70 -20.08
N ASP A 48 -8.40 -22.68 -19.34
CA ASP A 48 -7.65 -21.43 -19.14
C ASP A 48 -7.69 -21.00 -17.66
N LEU A 49 -7.07 -21.83 -16.80
CA LEU A 49 -6.96 -21.50 -15.38
C LEU A 49 -5.87 -20.45 -15.14
N PRO A 50 -6.14 -19.37 -14.38
CA PRO A 50 -5.11 -18.40 -13.93
C PRO A 50 -4.25 -18.97 -12.78
N HIS A 51 -3.44 -18.12 -12.11
CA HIS A 51 -2.99 -18.44 -10.75
C HIS A 51 -4.07 -18.00 -9.72
N LEU A 52 -3.95 -18.39 -8.45
CA LEU A 52 -5.00 -18.31 -7.42
C LEU A 52 -4.38 -18.16 -5.98
N MET A 53 -5.09 -17.58 -4.99
CA MET A 53 -4.71 -17.45 -3.54
C MET A 53 -5.89 -17.37 -2.51
N LEU A 54 -6.14 -18.30 -1.57
CA LEU A 54 -7.28 -18.27 -0.60
C LEU A 54 -7.13 -17.13 0.42
N ALA A 55 -8.22 -16.46 0.85
CA ALA A 55 -8.11 -15.37 1.84
C ALA A 55 -9.36 -15.03 2.69
N GLY A 56 -9.09 -14.22 3.72
CA GLY A 56 -9.93 -13.89 4.88
C GLY A 56 -9.81 -14.98 5.96
N PRO A 57 -10.49 -14.85 7.13
CA PRO A 57 -10.42 -15.80 8.25
C PRO A 57 -11.22 -17.08 7.93
N ALA A 58 -10.94 -17.61 6.74
CA ALA A 58 -11.98 -17.82 5.75
C ALA A 58 -12.87 -16.53 5.53
N GLY A 59 -12.55 -15.72 4.50
CA GLY A 59 -13.43 -14.74 3.77
C GLY A 59 -13.89 -13.33 4.29
N THR A 60 -13.08 -12.25 4.18
CA THR A 60 -13.49 -10.80 4.40
C THR A 60 -12.65 -9.79 3.53
N GLY A 61 -12.89 -8.46 3.37
CA GLY A 61 -13.95 -7.54 3.88
C GLY A 61 -13.93 -6.04 3.42
N LYS A 62 -12.75 -5.42 3.14
CA LYS A 62 -12.39 -3.97 3.11
C LYS A 62 -13.05 -3.04 2.04
N CYS A 63 -13.42 -1.77 2.37
CA CYS A 63 -13.85 -0.68 1.43
C CYS A 63 -13.69 0.78 1.97
N VAL A 64 -13.99 1.83 1.17
CA VAL A 64 -14.11 3.29 1.51
C VAL A 64 -15.43 3.92 1.00
N THR A 65 -15.86 5.10 1.48
CA THR A 65 -17.12 5.77 1.04
C THR A 65 -17.09 6.42 -0.34
N GLY A 66 -18.26 6.55 -0.98
CA GLY A 66 -18.41 6.90 -2.40
C GLY A 66 -17.90 8.28 -2.82
N GLU A 67 -18.06 9.30 -1.98
CA GLU A 67 -17.58 10.65 -2.23
C GLU A 67 -16.06 10.81 -2.12
N THR A 68 -15.35 9.77 -1.66
CA THR A 68 -13.88 9.75 -1.56
C THR A 68 -13.24 10.04 -2.92
N PRO A 69 -12.48 11.13 -3.08
CA PRO A 69 -11.77 11.41 -4.31
C PRO A 69 -10.51 10.54 -4.43
N VAL A 70 -10.20 10.11 -5.64
CA VAL A 70 -9.07 9.26 -6.03
C VAL A 70 -8.27 9.97 -7.12
N LEU A 71 -6.94 9.89 -7.07
CA LEU A 71 -6.07 10.46 -8.09
C LEU A 71 -5.89 9.49 -9.26
N THR A 72 -6.37 9.89 -10.43
CA THR A 72 -6.35 9.09 -11.67
C THR A 72 -5.52 9.76 -12.77
N ASN A 73 -5.16 8.99 -13.79
CA ASN A 73 -4.55 9.50 -15.02
C ASN A 73 -5.43 10.54 -15.76
N ASN A 74 -6.73 10.59 -15.47
CA ASN A 74 -7.67 11.57 -16.04
C ASN A 74 -7.83 12.84 -15.16
N GLY A 75 -7.61 12.75 -13.84
CA GLY A 75 -7.78 13.87 -12.92
C GLY A 75 -7.95 13.43 -11.47
N ILE A 76 -8.83 14.11 -10.72
CA ILE A 76 -9.27 13.68 -9.40
C ILE A 76 -10.72 13.24 -9.54
N GLU A 77 -11.01 11.95 -9.41
CA GLU A 77 -12.34 11.36 -9.69
C GLU A 77 -12.91 10.77 -8.40
N ARG A 78 -14.23 10.81 -8.21
CA ARG A 78 -14.83 10.12 -7.04
C ARG A 78 -14.81 8.61 -7.24
N ILE A 79 -14.57 7.84 -6.19
CA ILE A 79 -14.58 6.38 -6.29
C ILE A 79 -15.96 5.84 -6.72
N GLU A 80 -17.07 6.47 -6.30
CA GLU A 80 -18.41 6.13 -6.79
C GLU A 80 -18.56 6.24 -8.32
N SER A 81 -17.82 7.15 -8.96
CA SER A 81 -17.82 7.36 -10.41
C SER A 81 -16.92 6.37 -11.15
N ILE A 82 -15.78 5.99 -10.54
CA ILE A 82 -14.86 4.99 -11.10
C ILE A 82 -15.50 3.59 -11.07
N VAL A 83 -16.28 3.28 -10.02
CA VAL A 83 -16.95 1.97 -9.85
C VAL A 83 -18.35 1.93 -10.47
N GLY A 84 -19.12 3.01 -10.39
CA GLY A 84 -20.52 3.06 -10.83
C GLY A 84 -21.48 2.22 -9.99
N ASP A 85 -22.61 1.82 -10.57
CA ASP A 85 -23.69 1.05 -9.92
C ASP A 85 -23.34 -0.43 -9.63
N VAL A 86 -22.05 -0.81 -9.62
CA VAL A 86 -21.60 -2.19 -9.37
C VAL A 86 -21.85 -2.58 -7.91
N ASP A 87 -22.48 -3.74 -7.71
CA ASP A 87 -22.70 -4.40 -6.41
C ASP A 87 -22.01 -5.77 -6.45
N GLY A 88 -21.16 -6.08 -5.47
CA GLY A 88 -20.14 -7.12 -5.61
C GLY A 88 -18.95 -6.62 -6.44
N PHE A 89 -18.33 -7.51 -7.22
CA PHE A 89 -17.19 -7.21 -8.10
C PHE A 89 -17.62 -6.88 -9.54
N GLY A 90 -16.88 -5.97 -10.18
CA GLY A 90 -16.98 -5.65 -11.60
C GLY A 90 -15.62 -5.46 -12.27
N ASP A 91 -15.63 -5.30 -13.59
CA ASP A 91 -14.44 -4.96 -14.38
C ASP A 91 -14.11 -3.47 -14.23
N ALA A 92 -12.84 -3.13 -14.03
CA ALA A 92 -12.43 -1.73 -13.95
C ALA A 92 -12.46 -1.04 -15.33
N PRO A 93 -12.69 0.29 -15.40
CA PRO A 93 -12.63 1.02 -16.67
C PRO A 93 -11.23 0.93 -17.30
N ALA A 94 -11.13 0.28 -18.45
CA ALA A 94 -9.86 -0.11 -19.09
C ALA A 94 -8.94 1.05 -19.57
N SER A 95 -9.33 2.30 -19.34
CA SER A 95 -8.55 3.51 -19.61
C SER A 95 -8.14 4.26 -18.33
N THR A 96 -8.62 3.85 -17.16
CA THR A 96 -8.32 4.50 -15.88
C THR A 96 -7.10 3.85 -15.26
N GLU A 97 -6.16 4.68 -14.80
CA GLU A 97 -5.02 4.28 -13.98
C GLU A 97 -5.03 5.16 -12.72
N VAL A 98 -4.72 4.59 -11.56
CA VAL A 98 -4.67 5.31 -10.29
C VAL A 98 -3.23 5.51 -9.84
N ALA A 99 -2.94 6.60 -9.15
CA ALA A 99 -1.63 6.82 -8.54
C ALA A 99 -1.44 5.88 -7.35
N THR A 100 -0.28 5.21 -7.24
CA THR A 100 0.06 4.23 -6.20
C THR A 100 1.47 4.46 -5.66
N PHE A 101 1.70 4.11 -4.39
CA PHE A 101 3.00 4.17 -3.73
C PHE A 101 3.75 2.84 -3.86
N THR A 102 5.05 2.87 -4.14
CA THR A 102 5.87 1.69 -4.45
C THR A 102 6.83 1.31 -3.33
N ASP A 103 7.28 0.05 -3.32
CA ASP A 103 8.26 -0.49 -2.35
C ASP A 103 9.57 0.34 -2.25
N ASP A 104 9.97 1.01 -3.32
CA ASP A 104 11.18 1.84 -3.40
C ASP A 104 10.98 3.29 -2.89
N GLY A 105 9.82 3.59 -2.30
CA GLY A 105 9.50 4.92 -1.78
C GLY A 105 9.10 5.93 -2.84
N SER A 106 8.87 5.53 -4.09
CA SER A 106 8.39 6.40 -5.16
C SER A 106 6.87 6.25 -5.42
N PHE A 107 6.39 6.75 -6.55
CA PHE A 107 4.99 6.69 -6.94
C PHE A 107 4.88 6.40 -8.44
N GLU A 108 3.93 5.53 -8.83
CA GLU A 108 3.60 5.24 -10.23
C GLU A 108 2.09 5.29 -10.49
N TYR A 109 1.69 5.27 -11.77
CA TYR A 109 0.28 5.10 -12.17
C TYR A 109 0.05 3.64 -12.58
N THR A 110 -0.98 3.02 -12.00
CA THR A 110 -1.26 1.59 -12.15
C THR A 110 -2.73 1.39 -12.54
N PRO A 111 -3.07 0.62 -13.59
CA PRO A 111 -4.46 0.28 -13.90
C PRO A 111 -5.04 -0.68 -12.85
N PRO A 112 -6.18 -0.35 -12.21
CA PRO A 112 -6.90 -1.33 -11.38
C PRO A 112 -7.43 -2.47 -12.26
N SER A 113 -7.44 -3.70 -11.76
CA SER A 113 -7.98 -4.85 -12.49
C SER A 113 -9.49 -4.96 -12.33
N ASN A 114 -10.00 -4.64 -11.14
CA ASN A 114 -11.41 -4.78 -10.78
C ASN A 114 -11.87 -3.64 -9.87
N VAL A 115 -13.16 -3.37 -9.95
CA VAL A 115 -13.90 -2.48 -9.05
C VAL A 115 -14.78 -3.32 -8.13
N PHE A 116 -15.09 -2.80 -6.94
CA PHE A 116 -15.99 -3.45 -6.00
C PHE A 116 -16.92 -2.42 -5.33
N GLY A 117 -18.17 -2.81 -5.04
CA GLY A 117 -19.13 -1.99 -4.30
C GLY A 117 -20.06 -2.83 -3.42
N LYS A 118 -20.42 -2.32 -2.24
CA LYS A 118 -21.41 -2.92 -1.32
C LYS A 118 -22.10 -1.86 -0.48
N GLN A 119 -23.12 -2.26 0.30
CA GLN A 119 -23.56 -1.50 1.47
C GLN A 119 -22.71 -1.89 2.69
N ALA A 120 -22.45 -0.95 3.59
CA ALA A 120 -21.84 -1.19 4.89
C ALA A 120 -22.59 -0.44 6.01
N THR A 121 -22.70 -1.05 7.19
CA THR A 121 -23.46 -0.53 8.34
C THR A 121 -22.58 -0.10 9.51
N GLU A 122 -21.29 -0.42 9.46
CA GLU A 122 -20.30 0.05 10.42
C GLU A 122 -19.11 0.63 9.66
N LEU A 123 -18.75 1.86 10.00
CA LEU A 123 -17.66 2.62 9.40
C LEU A 123 -16.86 3.36 10.49
N ARG A 124 -15.66 3.78 10.13
CA ARG A 124 -14.81 4.69 10.92
C ARG A 124 -14.57 5.95 10.10
N ARG A 125 -14.97 7.11 10.62
CA ARG A 125 -14.51 8.42 10.13
C ARG A 125 -13.21 8.76 10.84
N ILE A 126 -12.19 9.16 10.09
CA ILE A 126 -10.88 9.52 10.60
C ILE A 126 -10.62 10.99 10.25
N GLU A 127 -10.31 11.80 11.27
CA GLU A 127 -9.94 13.21 11.13
C GLU A 127 -8.45 13.41 11.45
N THR A 128 -7.75 14.12 10.57
CA THR A 128 -6.33 14.47 10.77
C THR A 128 -6.14 15.96 11.03
N ARG A 129 -5.04 16.29 11.72
CA ARG A 129 -4.59 17.65 12.04
C ARG A 129 -4.66 18.54 10.82
N ASP A 130 -4.09 18.14 9.69
CA ASP A 130 -4.07 18.99 8.51
C ASP A 130 -5.38 18.92 7.68
N GLY A 131 -6.48 18.45 8.28
CA GLY A 131 -7.83 18.52 7.70
C GLY A 131 -8.11 17.47 6.64
N GLY A 132 -7.41 16.34 6.71
CA GLY A 132 -7.86 15.11 6.07
C GLY A 132 -9.09 14.58 6.81
N GLU A 133 -10.13 14.28 6.05
CA GLU A 133 -11.34 13.59 6.53
C GLU A 133 -11.64 12.48 5.52
N MET A 134 -11.83 11.26 6.02
CA MET A 134 -12.12 10.07 5.22
C MET A 134 -12.92 9.06 6.05
N THR A 135 -13.89 8.40 5.40
CA THR A 135 -14.75 7.38 6.03
C THR A 135 -14.50 6.02 5.38
N VAL A 136 -14.19 5.01 6.18
CA VAL A 136 -13.72 3.69 5.72
C VAL A 136 -14.34 2.54 6.52
N THR A 137 -14.28 1.30 6.02
CA THR A 137 -14.65 0.13 6.83
C THR A 137 -13.59 -0.15 7.91
N PRO A 138 -13.93 -0.75 9.07
CA PRO A 138 -12.99 -0.90 10.18
C PRO A 138 -11.70 -1.68 9.84
N GLU A 139 -11.77 -2.60 8.88
CA GLU A 139 -10.65 -3.44 8.42
C GLU A 139 -9.79 -2.76 7.34
N HIS A 140 -10.15 -1.54 6.93
CA HIS A 140 -9.43 -0.78 5.94
C HIS A 140 -8.08 -0.32 6.52
N LYS A 141 -6.97 -0.73 5.90
CA LYS A 141 -5.63 -0.39 6.39
C LYS A 141 -5.13 0.93 5.81
N LEU A 142 -4.53 1.77 6.66
CA LEU A 142 -3.83 2.99 6.29
C LEU A 142 -2.35 2.88 6.63
N LEU A 143 -1.51 3.52 5.82
CA LEU A 143 -0.06 3.51 6.00
C LEU A 143 0.34 4.54 7.08
N VAL A 144 1.03 4.10 8.13
CA VAL A 144 1.39 4.90 9.32
C VAL A 144 2.89 4.82 9.58
N ALA A 145 3.51 5.94 9.96
CA ALA A 145 4.88 5.96 10.49
C ALA A 145 4.89 5.68 12.00
N SER A 146 5.31 4.48 12.39
CA SER A 146 5.44 4.03 13.78
C SER A 146 6.87 4.21 14.30
N ALA A 147 7.26 3.47 15.36
CA ALA A 147 8.65 3.38 15.81
C ALA A 147 9.46 2.28 15.09
N ASP A 148 8.83 1.40 14.32
CA ASP A 148 9.50 0.28 13.62
C ASP A 148 9.59 0.49 12.09
N GLY A 149 8.76 1.38 11.54
CA GLY A 149 8.89 1.85 10.16
C GLY A 149 7.61 2.47 9.61
N LEU A 150 7.32 2.12 8.35
CA LEU A 150 6.03 2.36 7.70
C LEU A 150 5.19 1.09 7.78
N GLU A 151 4.05 1.15 8.45
CA GLU A 151 3.20 -0.01 8.78
C GLU A 151 1.75 0.19 8.33
N TRP A 152 1.07 -0.91 8.00
CA TRP A 152 -0.32 -0.90 7.53
C TRP A 152 -1.28 -1.22 8.69
N ILE A 153 -1.82 -0.18 9.32
CA ILE A 153 -2.69 -0.27 10.52
C ILE A 153 -4.17 -0.19 10.10
N PRO A 154 -5.05 -1.13 10.52
CA PRO A 154 -6.50 -1.05 10.32
C PRO A 154 -7.15 0.19 10.95
N ALA A 155 -8.18 0.73 10.31
CA ALA A 155 -8.97 1.87 10.81
C ALA A 155 -9.64 1.62 12.17
N ALA A 156 -9.84 0.36 12.56
CA ALA A 156 -10.30 -0.03 13.89
C ALA A 156 -9.23 0.11 15.00
N GLU A 157 -7.95 0.03 14.64
CA GLU A 157 -6.80 -0.04 15.55
C GLU A 157 -6.07 1.30 15.69
N LEU A 158 -6.31 2.23 14.76
CA LEU A 158 -5.74 3.59 14.79
C LEU A 158 -6.11 4.33 16.09
N SER A 159 -5.20 5.21 16.51
CA SER A 159 -5.30 6.02 17.72
C SER A 159 -5.01 7.50 17.45
N ALA A 160 -5.61 8.38 18.25
CA ALA A 160 -5.32 9.81 18.19
C ALA A 160 -3.84 10.08 18.56
N GLY A 161 -3.08 10.64 17.60
CA GLY A 161 -1.63 10.73 17.66
C GLY A 161 -0.89 9.95 16.57
N ASP A 162 -1.53 9.00 15.90
CA ASP A 162 -0.89 8.24 14.81
C ASP A 162 -0.51 9.12 13.62
N ARG A 163 0.48 8.66 12.84
CA ARG A 163 1.16 9.44 11.80
C ARG A 163 0.89 8.89 10.40
N ILE A 164 -0.29 9.18 9.86
CA ILE A 164 -0.72 8.69 8.54
C ILE A 164 0.19 9.29 7.44
N ALA A 165 0.66 8.42 6.56
CA ALA A 165 1.49 8.73 5.41
C ALA A 165 0.66 9.36 4.27
N ARG A 166 1.16 10.47 3.75
CA ARG A 166 0.58 11.25 2.66
C ARG A 166 1.67 11.65 1.66
N PRO A 167 1.38 11.80 0.36
CA PRO A 167 2.37 12.30 -0.60
C PRO A 167 2.79 13.73 -0.23
N LEU A 168 4.10 13.96 -0.04
CA LEU A 168 4.69 15.29 0.07
C LEU A 168 4.75 15.94 -1.32
N ASP A 169 5.36 15.26 -2.30
CA ASP A 169 5.26 15.62 -3.73
C ASP A 169 4.30 14.62 -4.41
N THR A 170 3.09 15.08 -4.71
CA THR A 170 2.04 14.20 -5.28
C THR A 170 2.35 13.84 -6.74
N PRO A 171 2.28 12.56 -7.14
CA PRO A 171 2.55 12.13 -8.51
C PRO A 171 1.51 12.71 -9.47
N MET A 172 1.83 13.84 -10.10
CA MET A 172 0.95 14.42 -11.12
C MET A 172 0.97 13.55 -12.38
N PRO A 173 -0.20 13.31 -13.01
CA PRO A 173 -0.32 12.45 -14.19
C PRO A 173 0.38 13.03 -15.41
N ASP A 174 0.53 12.19 -16.44
CA ASP A 174 1.26 12.51 -17.65
C ASP A 174 0.71 13.80 -18.31
N CYS A 175 1.61 14.75 -18.56
CA CYS A 175 1.23 16.13 -18.88
C CYS A 175 0.61 16.24 -20.28
N ASP A 176 -0.65 16.69 -20.32
CA ASP A 176 -1.39 16.94 -21.54
C ASP A 176 -1.86 18.40 -21.58
N GLU A 177 -1.17 19.20 -22.38
CA GLU A 177 -1.54 20.60 -22.60
C GLU A 177 -2.74 20.76 -23.54
N ARG A 178 -3.23 19.69 -24.17
CA ARG A 178 -4.22 19.78 -25.26
C ARG A 178 -5.62 20.06 -24.73
N LEU A 179 -6.21 21.12 -25.26
CA LEU A 179 -7.65 21.35 -25.14
C LEU A 179 -8.37 20.75 -26.35
N ASP A 180 -9.35 19.86 -26.09
CA ASP A 180 -10.22 19.26 -27.12
C ASP A 180 -11.61 19.90 -27.14
N TRP A 181 -11.64 21.24 -27.21
CA TRP A 181 -12.86 21.98 -27.52
C TRP A 181 -13.55 21.54 -28.83
N PRO A 182 -12.84 21.07 -29.89
CA PRO A 182 -13.49 20.58 -31.10
C PRO A 182 -14.40 19.37 -30.86
N THR A 183 -14.11 18.52 -29.88
CA THR A 183 -15.00 17.41 -29.46
C THR A 183 -16.01 17.86 -28.41
N ALA A 184 -15.58 18.62 -27.40
CA ALA A 184 -16.42 18.93 -26.23
C ALA A 184 -17.58 19.91 -26.50
N MET A 185 -17.40 20.91 -27.36
CA MET A 185 -18.43 21.95 -27.59
C MET A 185 -19.65 21.44 -28.37
N ASP A 186 -20.81 22.12 -28.21
CA ASP A 186 -22.04 21.88 -28.97
C ASP A 186 -21.81 22.05 -30.48
N GLY A 187 -21.71 20.93 -31.21
CA GLY A 187 -21.35 20.89 -32.62
C GLY A 187 -22.35 21.59 -33.55
N ASP A 188 -23.63 21.60 -33.17
CA ASP A 188 -24.74 22.13 -33.97
C ASP A 188 -25.01 23.62 -33.70
N ARG A 189 -24.44 24.19 -32.63
CA ARG A 189 -24.47 25.63 -32.33
C ARG A 189 -23.14 26.34 -32.46
N THR A 190 -22.02 25.63 -32.43
CA THR A 190 -20.69 26.20 -32.63
C THR A 190 -20.41 26.32 -34.13
N LEU A 191 -20.23 27.55 -34.59
CA LEU A 191 -19.77 27.89 -35.93
C LEU A 191 -18.27 28.15 -35.88
N VAL A 192 -17.54 27.53 -36.81
CA VAL A 192 -16.09 27.61 -36.90
C VAL A 192 -15.71 28.42 -38.14
N HIS A 193 -14.87 29.43 -37.92
CA HIS A 193 -14.26 30.24 -38.96
C HIS A 193 -12.95 29.60 -39.39
N VAL A 194 -12.74 29.45 -40.71
CA VAL A 194 -11.55 28.81 -41.28
C VAL A 194 -10.89 29.66 -42.36
N THR A 195 -9.62 29.39 -42.66
CA THR A 195 -8.87 30.09 -43.72
C THR A 195 -9.49 29.89 -45.12
N ASP A 196 -9.36 30.91 -45.97
CA ASP A 196 -9.72 30.89 -47.40
C ASP A 196 -9.13 29.67 -48.14
N SER A 197 -7.90 29.28 -47.79
CA SER A 197 -7.19 28.12 -48.31
C SER A 197 -7.87 26.81 -47.93
N PHE A 198 -8.21 26.62 -46.66
CA PHE A 198 -8.86 25.40 -46.17
C PHE A 198 -10.29 25.27 -46.68
N ALA A 199 -11.06 26.37 -46.66
CA ALA A 199 -12.41 26.43 -47.19
C ALA A 199 -12.49 25.97 -48.66
N ARG A 200 -11.51 26.36 -49.48
CA ARG A 200 -11.39 25.94 -50.88
C ARG A 200 -10.91 24.50 -51.02
N ALA A 201 -9.96 24.06 -50.21
CA ALA A 201 -9.41 22.71 -50.27
C ALA A 201 -10.43 21.61 -49.88
N LYS A 202 -11.33 21.90 -48.93
CA LYS A 202 -12.42 21.01 -48.49
C LYS A 202 -13.80 21.37 -49.08
N GLU A 203 -13.85 22.23 -50.11
CA GLU A 203 -15.05 22.67 -50.86
C GLU A 203 -16.29 23.06 -50.01
N ILE A 204 -16.07 23.66 -48.83
CA ILE A 204 -17.07 23.85 -47.77
C ILE A 204 -18.39 24.45 -48.29
N PRO A 205 -19.53 23.73 -48.20
CA PRO A 205 -20.80 24.17 -48.76
C PRO A 205 -21.35 25.45 -48.11
N SER A 206 -21.90 26.32 -48.95
CA SER A 206 -22.56 27.57 -48.55
C SER A 206 -23.83 27.41 -47.68
N ALA A 207 -24.25 26.18 -47.39
CA ALA A 207 -25.27 25.87 -46.39
C ALA A 207 -24.71 25.75 -44.95
N GLU A 208 -23.41 25.44 -44.79
CA GLU A 208 -22.79 25.11 -43.49
C GLU A 208 -22.60 26.30 -42.55
N GLN A 209 -22.66 27.52 -43.07
CA GLN A 209 -22.69 28.75 -42.26
C GLN A 209 -23.98 28.93 -41.45
N TYR A 210 -24.95 28.03 -41.59
CA TYR A 210 -26.26 28.07 -40.94
C TYR A 210 -26.47 26.82 -40.07
N THR A 211 -27.19 27.00 -38.97
CA THR A 211 -27.52 25.92 -38.03
C THR A 211 -28.96 25.42 -38.20
N GLY A 212 -29.25 24.21 -37.71
CA GLY A 212 -30.59 23.63 -37.59
C GLY A 212 -31.53 23.84 -38.78
N ASN A 213 -32.69 24.45 -38.53
CA ASN A 213 -33.72 24.65 -39.56
C ASN A 213 -33.30 25.61 -40.69
N ARG A 214 -32.39 26.57 -40.44
CA ARG A 214 -31.83 27.41 -41.51
C ARG A 214 -30.90 26.58 -42.41
N LYS A 215 -30.06 25.70 -41.84
CA LYS A 215 -29.22 24.73 -42.59
C LYS A 215 -30.05 23.89 -43.56
N ARG A 216 -31.14 23.30 -43.06
CA ARG A 216 -32.05 22.44 -43.85
C ARG A 216 -32.74 23.18 -44.99
N VAL A 217 -33.16 24.43 -44.78
CA VAL A 217 -33.72 25.29 -45.85
C VAL A 217 -32.64 25.70 -46.86
N ALA A 218 -31.44 26.09 -46.41
CA ALA A 218 -30.33 26.46 -47.29
C ALA A 218 -29.92 25.30 -48.23
N ALA A 219 -29.86 24.07 -47.69
CA ALA A 219 -29.57 22.87 -48.48
C ALA A 219 -30.63 22.61 -49.57
N GLY A 220 -31.92 22.75 -49.25
CA GLY A 220 -33.01 22.62 -50.24
C GLY A 220 -32.98 23.73 -51.30
N VAL A 221 -32.70 24.98 -50.90
CA VAL A 221 -32.52 26.10 -51.83
C VAL A 221 -31.34 25.84 -52.79
N ARG A 222 -30.25 25.21 -52.32
CA ARG A 222 -29.09 24.84 -53.15
C ARG A 222 -29.38 23.67 -54.11
N ARG A 223 -30.30 22.75 -53.78
CA ARG A 223 -30.80 21.71 -54.70
C ARG A 223 -31.75 22.25 -55.78
N GLY A 224 -32.36 23.41 -55.54
CA GLY A 224 -33.35 24.03 -56.43
C GLY A 224 -34.80 23.82 -56.01
N ASP A 225 -35.03 23.07 -54.92
CA ASP A 225 -36.35 22.70 -54.38
C ASP A 225 -37.30 23.91 -54.25
N THR A 226 -38.60 23.69 -54.44
CA THR A 226 -39.65 24.69 -54.22
C THR A 226 -39.91 24.93 -52.73
N VAL A 227 -40.68 25.98 -52.41
CA VAL A 227 -41.06 26.27 -51.01
C VAL A 227 -41.84 25.12 -50.38
N SER A 228 -42.74 24.48 -51.13
CA SER A 228 -43.60 23.40 -50.65
C SER A 228 -42.81 22.11 -50.41
N GLU A 229 -41.93 21.73 -51.34
CA GLU A 229 -41.05 20.55 -51.18
C GLU A 229 -40.09 20.70 -49.99
N ILE A 230 -39.55 21.90 -49.76
CA ILE A 230 -38.73 22.19 -48.57
C ILE A 230 -39.60 22.15 -47.30
N ALA A 231 -40.82 22.70 -47.33
CA ALA A 231 -41.73 22.67 -46.18
C ALA A 231 -42.08 21.22 -45.76
N GLU A 232 -42.43 20.37 -46.73
CA GLU A 232 -42.71 18.95 -46.55
C GLU A 232 -41.48 18.19 -46.02
N THR A 233 -40.30 18.40 -46.64
CA THR A 233 -39.03 17.76 -46.22
C THR A 233 -38.55 18.23 -44.83
N THR A 234 -38.88 19.45 -44.42
CA THR A 234 -38.41 20.02 -43.15
C THR A 234 -39.41 19.89 -41.99
N GLY A 235 -40.69 19.70 -42.27
CA GLY A 235 -41.77 19.81 -41.27
C GLY A 235 -42.09 21.25 -40.86
N LEU A 236 -41.61 22.24 -41.64
CA LEU A 236 -41.79 23.66 -41.35
C LEU A 236 -42.94 24.26 -42.16
N ALA A 237 -43.69 25.19 -41.56
CA ALA A 237 -44.70 25.95 -42.30
C ALA A 237 -44.05 26.71 -43.48
N GLU A 238 -44.69 26.70 -44.65
CA GLU A 238 -44.19 27.37 -45.87
C GLU A 238 -43.80 28.83 -45.65
N LYS A 239 -44.51 29.56 -44.77
CA LYS A 239 -44.20 30.94 -44.41
C LYS A 239 -42.82 31.07 -43.75
N THR A 240 -42.44 30.13 -42.89
CA THR A 240 -41.12 30.05 -42.24
C THR A 240 -40.05 29.68 -43.26
N VAL A 241 -40.34 28.75 -44.16
CA VAL A 241 -39.46 28.41 -45.29
C VAL A 241 -39.24 29.61 -46.21
N GLN A 242 -40.27 30.38 -46.53
CA GLN A 242 -40.14 31.62 -47.32
C GLN A 242 -39.35 32.71 -46.60
N GLN A 243 -39.41 32.78 -45.26
CA GLN A 243 -38.58 33.68 -44.49
C GLN A 243 -37.11 33.25 -44.58
N TYR A 244 -36.77 32.02 -44.20
CA TYR A 244 -35.40 31.53 -44.24
C TYR A 244 -34.83 31.55 -45.68
N ARG A 245 -35.62 31.24 -46.71
CA ARG A 245 -35.22 31.37 -48.13
C ARG A 245 -34.87 32.80 -48.57
N ARG A 246 -35.29 33.83 -47.84
CA ARG A 246 -34.87 35.23 -48.05
C ARG A 246 -33.64 35.61 -47.22
N GLU A 247 -33.40 34.91 -46.12
CA GLU A 247 -32.22 35.07 -45.25
C GLU A 247 -31.01 34.27 -45.77
N THR A 248 -31.23 33.20 -46.54
CA THR A 248 -30.19 32.36 -47.16
C THR A 248 -29.78 32.89 -48.54
N VAL A 249 -28.50 33.21 -48.73
CA VAL A 249 -27.94 33.56 -50.04
C VAL A 249 -27.04 32.41 -50.52
N PRO A 250 -27.47 31.61 -51.53
CA PRO A 250 -26.63 30.54 -52.06
C PRO A 250 -25.45 31.12 -52.87
N THR A 251 -24.22 30.84 -52.43
CA THR A 251 -22.99 31.19 -53.15
C THR A 251 -22.39 29.95 -53.83
N GLU A 252 -21.79 30.14 -55.00
CA GLU A 252 -20.98 29.12 -55.71
C GLU A 252 -19.57 28.98 -55.13
N GLN A 253 -19.07 30.01 -54.42
CA GLN A 253 -17.77 29.94 -53.74
C GLN A 253 -17.87 29.14 -52.44
N PRO A 254 -16.86 28.30 -52.11
CA PRO A 254 -16.74 27.65 -50.81
C PRO A 254 -16.69 28.67 -49.67
N ASN A 255 -17.25 28.32 -48.51
CA ASN A 255 -17.45 29.27 -47.43
C ASN A 255 -16.41 29.13 -46.30
N THR A 256 -15.97 30.24 -45.72
CA THR A 256 -15.04 30.29 -44.59
C THR A 256 -15.71 30.12 -43.22
N VAL A 257 -17.01 29.81 -43.19
CA VAL A 257 -17.76 29.51 -41.95
C VAL A 257 -18.56 28.22 -42.14
N CYS A 258 -18.41 27.30 -41.18
CA CYS A 258 -19.13 26.01 -41.14
C CYS A 258 -19.60 25.65 -39.72
N SER A 259 -20.53 24.70 -39.59
CA SER A 259 -20.88 24.12 -38.28
C SER A 259 -19.77 23.17 -37.80
N LEU A 260 -19.49 23.15 -36.49
CA LEU A 260 -18.50 22.27 -35.88
C LEU A 260 -18.85 20.78 -36.11
N SER A 261 -20.14 20.41 -36.13
CA SER A 261 -20.59 19.07 -36.55
C SER A 261 -20.06 18.68 -37.94
N TYR A 262 -20.10 19.60 -38.92
CA TYR A 262 -19.56 19.35 -40.26
C TYR A 262 -18.02 19.36 -40.30
N LEU A 263 -17.37 20.14 -39.44
CA LEU A 263 -15.91 20.10 -39.32
C LEU A 263 -15.42 18.73 -38.78
N ARG A 264 -16.20 18.09 -37.89
CA ARG A 264 -15.97 16.70 -37.45
C ARG A 264 -16.19 15.67 -38.57
N GLU A 265 -17.08 15.94 -39.53
CA GLU A 265 -17.31 15.08 -40.70
C GLU A 265 -16.17 15.11 -41.75
N LEU A 266 -15.27 16.10 -41.70
CA LEU A 266 -14.32 16.38 -42.78
C LEU A 266 -13.03 15.54 -42.80
N ASP A 267 -12.82 14.67 -41.79
CA ASP A 267 -11.63 13.82 -41.59
C ASP A 267 -10.31 14.60 -41.76
N VAL A 268 -9.88 15.25 -40.67
CA VAL A 268 -8.78 16.23 -40.66
C VAL A 268 -7.99 16.11 -39.35
N ASP A 269 -6.67 15.97 -39.46
CA ASP A 269 -5.76 15.95 -38.32
C ASP A 269 -5.81 17.26 -37.51
N ARG A 270 -5.60 17.14 -36.20
CA ARG A 270 -5.66 18.24 -35.23
C ARG A 270 -4.77 19.43 -35.60
N GLU A 271 -3.57 19.18 -36.12
CA GLU A 271 -2.62 20.25 -36.47
C GLU A 271 -3.00 20.99 -37.77
N ASP A 272 -3.68 20.31 -38.70
CA ASP A 272 -4.28 20.96 -39.88
C ASP A 272 -5.50 21.80 -39.47
N LEU A 273 -6.33 21.31 -38.53
CA LEU A 273 -7.43 22.09 -37.94
C LEU A 273 -6.90 23.31 -37.16
N LYS A 274 -5.84 23.16 -36.37
CA LYS A 274 -5.20 24.25 -35.61
C LYS A 274 -4.63 25.36 -36.51
N GLN A 275 -4.14 25.01 -37.70
CA GLN A 275 -3.72 25.97 -38.73
C GLN A 275 -4.89 26.52 -39.56
N ALA A 276 -5.97 25.75 -39.72
CA ALA A 276 -7.12 26.13 -40.52
C ALA A 276 -8.10 27.05 -39.80
N VAL A 277 -8.33 26.83 -38.50
CA VAL A 277 -9.34 27.55 -37.70
C VAL A 277 -8.80 28.92 -37.26
N THR A 278 -9.55 29.96 -37.59
CA THR A 278 -9.23 31.37 -37.26
C THR A 278 -10.16 31.97 -36.20
N GLY A 279 -11.21 31.25 -35.80
CA GLY A 279 -12.08 31.66 -34.70
C GLY A 279 -13.34 30.80 -34.53
N ILE A 280 -14.02 30.95 -33.40
CA ILE A 280 -15.31 30.29 -33.12
C ILE A 280 -16.40 31.29 -32.71
N GLN A 281 -17.65 30.93 -32.99
CA GLN A 281 -18.85 31.74 -32.74
C GLN A 281 -20.02 30.84 -32.34
N TYR A 282 -20.80 31.22 -31.32
CA TYR A 282 -21.93 30.40 -30.83
C TYR A 282 -23.28 30.97 -31.30
N GLU A 283 -24.13 30.16 -31.93
CA GLU A 283 -25.50 30.49 -32.33
C GLU A 283 -26.52 30.00 -31.29
N SER A 284 -27.10 30.94 -30.53
CA SER A 284 -28.14 30.68 -29.53
C SER A 284 -29.43 30.09 -30.10
N ARG A 285 -30.27 29.50 -29.23
CA ARG A 285 -31.61 28.95 -29.59
C ARG A 285 -32.53 29.96 -30.30
N ASN A 286 -32.28 31.27 -30.15
CA ASN A 286 -33.03 32.35 -30.79
C ASN A 286 -32.42 32.82 -32.14
N GLY A 287 -31.37 32.17 -32.64
CA GLY A 287 -30.69 32.55 -33.89
C GLY A 287 -29.86 33.84 -33.79
N GLN A 288 -29.50 34.26 -32.56
CA GLN A 288 -28.50 35.31 -32.31
C GLN A 288 -27.12 34.67 -32.15
N ARG A 289 -26.10 35.28 -32.74
CA ARG A 289 -24.71 34.80 -32.72
C ARG A 289 -23.83 35.67 -31.80
N SER A 290 -22.83 35.07 -31.16
CA SER A 290 -21.83 35.80 -30.38
C SER A 290 -20.89 36.63 -31.25
N ALA A 291 -20.03 37.45 -30.65
CA ALA A 291 -18.79 37.86 -31.31
C ALA A 291 -17.87 36.64 -31.51
N VAL A 292 -17.01 36.68 -32.54
CA VAL A 292 -16.00 35.64 -32.79
C VAL A 292 -14.88 35.76 -31.75
N ILE A 293 -14.32 34.64 -31.30
CA ILE A 293 -13.10 34.57 -30.48
C ILE A 293 -12.06 33.67 -31.13
N GLU A 294 -10.78 33.88 -30.83
CA GLU A 294 -9.73 32.90 -31.11
C GLU A 294 -9.83 31.78 -30.06
N PRO A 295 -10.03 30.50 -30.45
CA PRO A 295 -10.12 29.39 -29.49
C PRO A 295 -8.73 28.98 -29.00
N ALA A 296 -8.62 28.65 -27.71
CA ALA A 296 -7.38 28.11 -27.15
C ALA A 296 -7.26 26.61 -27.49
N TRP A 297 -6.12 26.23 -28.07
CA TRP A 297 -5.78 24.84 -28.40
C TRP A 297 -4.87 24.18 -27.35
N GLU A 298 -4.13 24.98 -26.60
CA GLU A 298 -3.27 24.50 -25.51
C GLU A 298 -3.52 25.30 -24.22
N LEU A 299 -3.36 24.62 -23.08
CA LEU A 299 -3.45 25.20 -21.74
C LEU A 299 -2.15 25.91 -21.36
N THR A 300 -1.92 27.08 -21.97
CA THR A 300 -0.74 27.92 -21.67
C THR A 300 -0.84 28.60 -20.30
N PRO A 301 0.27 29.11 -19.72
CA PRO A 301 0.25 29.87 -18.48
C PRO A 301 -0.66 31.11 -18.49
N GLU A 302 -0.86 31.74 -19.65
CA GLU A 302 -1.78 32.87 -19.82
C GLU A 302 -3.25 32.43 -19.69
N LEU A 303 -3.60 31.29 -20.28
CA LEU A 303 -4.95 30.72 -20.13
C LEU A 303 -5.16 30.21 -18.71
N ALA A 304 -4.21 29.48 -18.14
CA ALA A 304 -4.29 29.00 -16.76
C ALA A 304 -4.45 30.16 -15.75
N ARG A 305 -3.77 31.30 -15.99
CA ARG A 305 -3.99 32.55 -15.24
C ARG A 305 -5.38 33.14 -15.45
N PHE A 306 -5.89 33.17 -16.69
CA PHE A 306 -7.26 33.62 -16.96
C PHE A 306 -8.29 32.76 -16.23
N VAL A 307 -8.11 31.43 -16.27
CA VAL A 307 -8.96 30.45 -15.56
C VAL A 307 -8.92 30.71 -14.05
N GLY A 308 -7.74 30.87 -13.44
CA GLY A 308 -7.64 31.16 -11.99
C GLY A 308 -8.28 32.49 -11.57
N LEU A 309 -8.12 33.56 -12.35
CA LEU A 309 -8.84 34.83 -12.11
C LEU A 309 -10.35 34.71 -12.38
N ALA A 310 -10.79 33.74 -13.19
CA ALA A 310 -12.21 33.50 -13.47
C ALA A 310 -12.89 32.54 -12.48
N VAL A 311 -12.16 31.61 -11.86
CA VAL A 311 -12.68 30.69 -10.81
C VAL A 311 -12.83 31.42 -9.46
N SER A 312 -11.95 32.36 -9.15
CA SER A 312 -11.95 33.11 -7.89
C SER A 312 -13.12 34.12 -7.79
N GLU A 313 -12.90 35.37 -8.23
CA GLU A 313 -13.85 36.45 -7.96
C GLU A 313 -14.77 36.81 -9.15
N ALA A 314 -14.64 36.12 -10.29
CA ALA A 314 -15.49 36.42 -11.45
C ALA A 314 -16.88 35.80 -11.32
N ARG A 315 -17.91 36.60 -11.62
CA ARG A 315 -19.27 36.08 -11.82
C ARG A 315 -19.45 35.65 -13.26
N ILE A 316 -19.88 34.41 -13.45
CA ILE A 316 -20.20 33.85 -14.76
C ILE A 316 -21.72 33.67 -14.82
N GLU A 317 -22.39 34.49 -15.63
CA GLU A 317 -23.85 34.49 -15.81
C GLU A 317 -24.21 34.36 -17.29
N GLY A 318 -24.21 33.12 -17.80
CA GLY A 318 -24.81 32.66 -19.07
C GLY A 318 -24.17 33.12 -20.40
N ALA A 319 -23.60 34.31 -20.47
CA ALA A 319 -22.77 34.81 -21.58
C ALA A 319 -21.82 35.93 -21.14
N GLN A 320 -21.71 36.18 -19.83
CA GLN A 320 -21.04 37.29 -19.19
C GLN A 320 -20.06 36.72 -18.17
N VAL A 321 -18.75 36.93 -18.37
CA VAL A 321 -17.70 36.70 -17.38
C VAL A 321 -17.32 38.06 -16.80
N LYS A 322 -17.51 38.27 -15.50
CA LYS A 322 -17.34 39.58 -14.87
C LYS A 322 -16.48 39.49 -13.62
N PHE A 323 -15.19 39.80 -13.79
CA PHE A 323 -14.19 39.84 -12.73
C PHE A 323 -14.26 41.18 -11.99
N TYR A 324 -14.49 41.13 -10.68
CA TYR A 324 -14.47 42.28 -9.78
C TYR A 324 -13.23 42.18 -8.91
N ASN A 325 -12.46 43.25 -8.76
CA ASN A 325 -11.36 43.32 -7.78
C ASN A 325 -11.05 44.80 -7.48
N THR A 326 -10.38 45.09 -6.36
CA THR A 326 -9.92 46.44 -5.99
C THR A 326 -8.49 46.76 -6.43
N ASP A 327 -7.70 45.74 -6.78
CA ASP A 327 -6.33 45.85 -7.25
C ASP A 327 -6.29 45.94 -8.79
N GLU A 328 -5.80 47.07 -9.30
CA GLU A 328 -5.74 47.33 -10.74
C GLU A 328 -4.74 46.43 -11.47
N SER A 329 -3.76 45.82 -10.78
CA SER A 329 -2.84 44.85 -11.39
C SER A 329 -3.56 43.55 -11.76
N LEU A 330 -4.50 43.07 -10.93
CA LEU A 330 -5.29 41.87 -11.24
C LEU A 330 -6.32 42.15 -12.35
N LEU A 331 -6.97 43.31 -12.31
CA LEU A 331 -7.85 43.75 -13.41
C LEU A 331 -7.09 43.84 -14.74
N THR A 332 -5.86 44.37 -14.71
CA THR A 332 -4.95 44.44 -15.86
C THR A 332 -4.47 43.05 -16.30
N ALA A 333 -4.22 42.12 -15.36
CA ALA A 333 -3.84 40.74 -15.68
C ALA A 333 -4.97 39.98 -16.38
N PHE A 334 -6.21 40.13 -15.90
CA PHE A 334 -7.42 39.57 -16.53
C PHE A 334 -7.63 40.16 -17.94
N GLU A 335 -7.52 41.49 -18.09
CA GLU A 335 -7.65 42.19 -19.38
C GLU A 335 -6.59 41.78 -20.41
N ASN A 336 -5.33 41.65 -19.96
CA ASN A 336 -4.24 41.17 -20.81
C ASN A 336 -4.45 39.72 -21.24
N ALA A 337 -4.86 38.82 -20.34
CA ALA A 337 -5.07 37.41 -20.65
C ALA A 337 -6.28 37.18 -21.57
N ALA A 338 -7.39 37.90 -21.36
CA ALA A 338 -8.54 37.89 -22.27
C ALA A 338 -8.18 38.36 -23.68
N THR A 339 -7.32 39.38 -23.77
CA THR A 339 -6.86 39.96 -25.04
C THR A 339 -5.79 39.10 -25.74
N SER A 340 -4.90 38.44 -24.98
CA SER A 340 -3.83 37.62 -25.55
C SER A 340 -4.32 36.27 -26.05
N VAL A 341 -5.17 35.58 -25.27
CA VAL A 341 -5.66 34.23 -25.56
C VAL A 341 -6.85 34.25 -26.53
N PHE A 342 -7.89 35.04 -26.23
CA PHE A 342 -9.16 34.97 -26.98
C PHE A 342 -9.38 36.11 -27.98
N ARG A 343 -8.47 37.09 -28.02
CA ARG A 343 -8.59 38.38 -28.74
C ARG A 343 -9.78 39.24 -28.30
N VAL A 344 -10.27 39.07 -27.06
CA VAL A 344 -11.41 39.82 -26.54
C VAL A 344 -10.95 40.86 -25.51
N SER A 345 -11.11 42.14 -25.84
CA SER A 345 -10.95 43.23 -24.87
C SER A 345 -12.18 43.34 -23.97
N PRO A 346 -12.06 43.26 -22.63
CA PRO A 346 -13.19 43.42 -21.72
C PRO A 346 -13.73 44.85 -21.68
N GLU A 347 -15.01 45.00 -21.35
CA GLU A 347 -15.57 46.29 -20.92
C GLU A 347 -15.07 46.61 -19.50
N THR A 348 -14.54 47.82 -19.31
CA THR A 348 -14.16 48.34 -17.98
C THR A 348 -15.34 49.07 -17.34
N GLY A 349 -15.57 48.88 -16.05
CA GLY A 349 -16.59 49.62 -15.30
C GLY A 349 -16.40 49.59 -13.79
N GLN A 350 -17.39 50.10 -13.06
CA GLN A 350 -17.43 50.13 -11.60
C GLN A 350 -18.85 49.88 -11.11
N GLN A 351 -19.02 49.09 -10.05
CA GLN A 351 -20.31 48.71 -9.49
C GLN A 351 -20.25 48.76 -7.96
N GLN A 352 -21.15 49.52 -7.33
CA GLN A 352 -21.18 49.74 -5.87
C GLN A 352 -19.84 50.25 -5.25
N GLY A 353 -18.95 50.81 -6.08
CA GLY A 353 -17.63 51.29 -5.67
C GLY A 353 -16.47 50.36 -6.08
N VAL A 354 -16.74 49.08 -6.34
CA VAL A 354 -15.73 48.11 -6.77
C VAL A 354 -15.53 48.19 -8.29
N PRO A 355 -14.31 48.34 -8.81
CA PRO A 355 -14.02 48.22 -10.25
C PRO A 355 -14.30 46.81 -10.80
N PHE A 356 -14.48 46.69 -12.10
CA PHE A 356 -14.60 45.40 -12.77
C PHE A 356 -14.06 45.41 -14.21
N ARG A 357 -13.73 44.22 -14.71
CA ARG A 357 -13.57 43.91 -16.14
C ARG A 357 -14.60 42.87 -16.56
N GLU A 358 -15.26 43.10 -17.68
CA GLU A 358 -16.42 42.31 -18.11
C GLU A 358 -16.32 41.85 -19.56
N VAL A 359 -16.34 40.54 -19.81
CA VAL A 359 -16.39 39.93 -21.14
C VAL A 359 -17.77 39.38 -21.40
N ARG A 360 -18.52 39.98 -22.35
CA ARG A 360 -19.79 39.45 -22.84
C ARG A 360 -19.61 38.63 -24.11
N ASN A 361 -19.19 37.37 -23.98
CA ASN A 361 -19.13 36.46 -25.12
C ASN A 361 -19.62 35.04 -24.77
N ARG A 362 -20.67 34.58 -25.48
CA ARG A 362 -21.24 33.24 -25.30
C ARG A 362 -20.39 32.11 -25.89
N ALA A 363 -19.55 32.36 -26.89
CA ALA A 363 -18.58 31.37 -27.34
C ALA A 363 -17.49 31.14 -26.28
N LEU A 364 -17.09 32.20 -25.55
CA LEU A 364 -16.10 32.09 -24.47
C LEU A 364 -16.67 31.34 -23.27
N THR A 365 -17.87 31.68 -22.80
CA THR A 365 -18.46 30.94 -21.67
C THR A 365 -18.69 29.48 -22.04
N HIS A 366 -19.20 29.16 -23.25
CA HIS A 366 -19.39 27.78 -23.70
C HIS A 366 -18.06 27.03 -23.87
N LEU A 367 -16.98 27.70 -24.29
CA LEU A 367 -15.62 27.12 -24.35
C LEU A 367 -15.08 26.78 -22.95
N LEU A 368 -15.26 27.68 -21.98
CA LEU A 368 -14.82 27.49 -20.59
C LEU A 368 -15.64 26.37 -19.91
N GLU A 369 -16.97 26.42 -20.05
CA GLU A 369 -17.93 25.40 -19.62
C GLU A 369 -17.57 24.01 -20.21
N SER A 370 -17.08 23.92 -21.45
CA SER A 370 -16.76 22.65 -22.12
C SER A 370 -15.34 22.11 -21.88
N CYS A 371 -14.46 22.88 -21.22
CA CYS A 371 -13.04 22.51 -21.09
C CYS A 371 -12.49 22.56 -19.65
N PHE A 372 -13.23 23.12 -18.69
CA PHE A 372 -12.79 23.20 -17.30
C PHE A 372 -13.99 22.98 -16.36
N ALA A 373 -14.01 21.83 -15.69
CA ALA A 373 -15.01 21.44 -14.69
C ALA A 373 -15.42 22.55 -13.69
N PRO A 374 -14.51 23.42 -13.18
CA PRO A 374 -14.88 24.56 -12.30
C PRO A 374 -15.86 25.59 -12.89
N PHE A 375 -16.22 25.52 -14.17
CA PHE A 375 -17.20 26.41 -14.82
C PHE A 375 -18.51 25.72 -15.24
N GLU A 376 -18.67 24.42 -15.00
CA GLU A 376 -19.91 23.72 -15.32
C GLU A 376 -21.07 24.21 -14.43
N THR A 377 -22.06 24.86 -15.04
CA THR A 377 -23.17 25.51 -14.34
C THR A 377 -24.53 24.94 -14.73
N GLY A 378 -24.64 23.60 -14.83
CA GLY A 378 -25.91 22.91 -15.03
C GLY A 378 -25.82 21.38 -15.05
N ASP A 379 -26.71 20.73 -14.30
CA ASP A 379 -26.81 19.29 -14.04
C ASP A 379 -25.58 18.64 -13.37
N GLY A 380 -25.77 18.03 -12.20
CA GLY A 380 -24.69 17.40 -11.41
C GLY A 380 -24.19 16.12 -12.07
N ARG A 381 -23.20 16.26 -12.98
CA ARG A 381 -22.60 15.17 -13.76
C ARG A 381 -21.08 15.27 -13.91
N THR A 382 -20.44 16.24 -13.25
CA THR A 382 -19.00 16.41 -13.29
C THR A 382 -18.34 15.45 -12.28
N GLU A 383 -18.14 14.22 -12.73
CA GLU A 383 -17.56 13.10 -11.97
C GLU A 383 -16.05 13.30 -11.66
N THR A 384 -15.40 14.21 -12.40
CA THR A 384 -13.97 14.54 -12.29
C THR A 384 -13.74 16.00 -11.88
N ILE A 385 -12.97 16.22 -10.81
CA ILE A 385 -12.51 17.55 -10.37
C ILE A 385 -11.26 17.95 -11.18
N GLY A 386 -11.38 18.99 -11.99
CA GLY A 386 -10.23 19.76 -12.50
C GLY A 386 -9.25 19.01 -13.43
N SER A 387 -9.66 17.92 -14.06
CA SER A 387 -8.88 17.08 -15.00
C SER A 387 -7.82 17.83 -15.82
N ALA A 388 -8.25 18.82 -16.61
CA ALA A 388 -7.38 19.61 -17.47
C ALA A 388 -6.29 20.40 -16.70
N LEU A 389 -6.54 20.82 -15.45
CA LEU A 389 -5.58 21.51 -14.60
C LEU A 389 -4.61 20.55 -13.90
N VAL A 390 -5.07 19.37 -13.49
CA VAL A 390 -4.23 18.31 -12.90
C VAL A 390 -3.20 17.82 -13.93
N ARG A 391 -3.67 17.54 -15.16
CA ARG A 391 -2.83 17.13 -16.31
C ARG A 391 -2.07 18.28 -16.98
N ALA A 392 -2.25 19.53 -16.54
CA ALA A 392 -1.58 20.68 -17.16
C ALA A 392 -0.05 20.66 -16.95
N PRO A 393 0.75 21.25 -17.86
CA PRO A 393 2.17 21.48 -17.64
C PRO A 393 2.46 22.25 -16.34
N PRO A 394 3.57 22.00 -15.62
CA PRO A 394 3.84 22.61 -14.32
C PRO A 394 3.78 24.15 -14.30
N GLU A 395 4.28 24.83 -15.34
CA GLU A 395 4.22 26.29 -15.44
C GLU A 395 2.77 26.81 -15.57
N SER A 396 1.87 26.04 -16.20
CA SER A 396 0.45 26.34 -16.26
C SER A 396 -0.24 26.09 -14.92
N ARG A 397 0.09 24.99 -14.21
CA ARG A 397 -0.38 24.73 -12.84
C ARG A 397 0.03 25.87 -11.89
N ARG A 398 1.31 26.27 -11.92
CA ARG A 398 1.86 27.41 -11.16
C ARG A 398 1.17 28.73 -11.50
N ALA A 399 0.84 28.97 -12.77
CA ALA A 399 0.15 30.19 -13.20
C ALA A 399 -1.33 30.23 -12.76
N PHE A 400 -2.03 29.10 -12.74
CA PHE A 400 -3.37 28.96 -12.15
C PHE A 400 -3.32 29.17 -10.62
N LEU A 401 -2.41 28.48 -9.93
CA LEU A 401 -2.21 28.63 -8.48
C LEU A 401 -1.90 30.09 -8.11
N ARG A 402 -0.93 30.71 -8.77
CA ARG A 402 -0.58 32.13 -8.54
C ARG A 402 -1.79 33.04 -8.73
N ALA A 403 -2.61 32.82 -9.77
CA ALA A 403 -3.81 33.62 -10.01
C ALA A 403 -4.87 33.46 -8.90
N MET A 404 -5.14 32.23 -8.45
CA MET A 404 -6.07 31.95 -7.35
C MET A 404 -5.60 32.60 -6.04
N PHE A 405 -4.31 32.46 -5.71
CA PHE A 405 -3.72 32.99 -4.48
C PHE A 405 -3.55 34.51 -4.51
N ASP A 406 -3.20 35.11 -5.65
CA ASP A 406 -3.16 36.57 -5.81
C ASP A 406 -4.55 37.20 -5.63
N ALA A 407 -5.62 36.57 -6.12
CA ALA A 407 -6.98 37.04 -5.89
C ALA A 407 -7.44 36.80 -4.43
N GLU A 408 -7.61 35.53 -4.04
CA GLU A 408 -8.38 35.14 -2.84
C GLU A 408 -7.57 35.10 -1.55
N ALA A 409 -6.26 34.77 -1.62
CA ALA A 409 -5.54 34.41 -0.41
C ALA A 409 -5.13 35.63 0.43
N HIS A 410 -5.40 35.58 1.73
CA HIS A 410 -4.81 36.48 2.71
C HIS A 410 -3.46 35.92 3.18
N VAL A 411 -2.55 36.80 3.61
CA VAL A 411 -1.31 36.44 4.30
C VAL A 411 -1.37 37.10 5.67
N ASP A 412 -1.33 36.30 6.73
CA ASP A 412 -1.42 36.79 8.10
C ASP A 412 -0.08 37.38 8.60
N PRO A 413 -0.06 38.16 9.70
CA PRO A 413 1.17 38.72 10.26
C PRO A 413 2.23 37.70 10.72
N ASN A 414 1.83 36.43 10.90
CA ASN A 414 2.71 35.32 11.27
C ASN A 414 3.29 34.58 10.04
N GLY A 415 2.74 34.84 8.84
CA GLY A 415 3.14 34.25 7.57
C GLY A 415 2.25 33.14 7.05
N ILE A 416 1.15 32.83 7.74
CA ILE A 416 0.18 31.84 7.30
C ILE A 416 -0.54 32.40 6.07
N ILE A 417 -0.54 31.65 4.98
CA ILE A 417 -1.37 31.94 3.81
C ILE A 417 -2.71 31.24 4.04
N GLU A 418 -3.82 31.98 3.98
CA GLU A 418 -5.18 31.42 4.09
C GLU A 418 -6.01 31.76 2.85
N LEU A 419 -6.72 30.78 2.29
CA LEU A 419 -7.60 30.92 1.13
C LEU A 419 -8.93 30.24 1.46
N THR A 420 -10.05 30.96 1.41
CA THR A 420 -11.37 30.42 1.77
C THR A 420 -12.29 30.36 0.55
N GLN A 421 -12.96 29.23 0.35
CA GLN A 421 -13.96 29.04 -0.71
C GLN A 421 -15.26 28.43 -0.16
N LYS A 422 -16.32 28.51 -0.97
CA LYS A 422 -17.63 27.88 -0.69
C LYS A 422 -17.77 26.49 -1.29
N ASP A 423 -16.94 26.18 -2.28
CA ASP A 423 -16.91 24.88 -2.93
C ASP A 423 -15.73 24.07 -2.38
N GLY A 424 -16.02 22.86 -1.89
CA GLY A 424 -15.01 21.94 -1.38
C GLY A 424 -14.11 21.40 -2.48
N HIS A 425 -14.66 21.12 -3.67
CA HIS A 425 -13.92 20.50 -4.77
C HIS A 425 -12.78 21.42 -5.25
N SER A 426 -12.99 22.73 -5.27
CA SER A 426 -11.97 23.75 -5.53
C SER A 426 -10.86 23.75 -4.48
N ILE A 427 -11.17 23.53 -3.20
CA ILE A 427 -10.16 23.38 -2.15
C ILE A 427 -9.40 22.05 -2.30
N THR A 428 -10.09 20.93 -2.54
CA THR A 428 -9.45 19.62 -2.82
C THR A 428 -8.49 19.73 -4.01
N LEU A 429 -8.92 20.34 -5.12
CA LEU A 429 -8.06 20.59 -6.29
C LEU A 429 -6.83 21.42 -5.93
N LEU A 430 -6.98 22.49 -5.15
CA LEU A 430 -5.84 23.28 -4.68
C LEU A 430 -4.90 22.46 -3.78
N SER A 431 -5.43 21.63 -2.86
CA SER A 431 -4.64 20.74 -2.00
C SER A 431 -3.77 19.78 -2.81
N TYR A 432 -4.36 19.11 -3.80
CA TYR A 432 -3.64 18.22 -4.72
C TYR A 432 -2.62 18.97 -5.58
N LEU A 433 -2.98 20.12 -6.18
CA LEU A 433 -2.07 20.92 -7.01
C LEU A 433 -0.90 21.53 -6.24
N LEU A 434 -1.07 21.86 -4.96
CA LEU A 434 -0.01 22.30 -4.06
C LEU A 434 0.89 21.13 -3.65
N ALA A 435 0.30 19.98 -3.33
CA ALA A 435 1.04 18.77 -3.00
C ALA A 435 1.83 18.25 -4.21
N GLY A 436 1.33 18.34 -5.45
CA GLY A 436 2.10 18.10 -6.70
C GLY A 436 3.10 19.22 -7.07
N GLU A 437 3.38 20.11 -6.11
CA GLU A 437 4.51 21.03 -6.09
C GLU A 437 5.32 20.91 -4.78
N GLY A 438 5.13 19.85 -4.01
CA GLY A 438 5.82 19.60 -2.74
C GLY A 438 5.40 20.54 -1.59
N ILE A 439 4.22 21.14 -1.67
CA ILE A 439 3.70 22.12 -0.69
C ILE A 439 2.54 21.47 0.06
N PRO A 440 2.76 20.91 1.26
CA PRO A 440 1.66 20.40 2.08
C PRO A 440 0.77 21.58 2.51
N SER A 441 -0.53 21.33 2.51
CA SER A 441 -1.56 22.29 2.91
C SER A 441 -2.47 21.65 3.96
N ARG A 442 -3.06 22.51 4.81
CA ARG A 442 -4.06 22.16 5.82
C ARG A 442 -5.44 22.65 5.39
N ARG A 443 -6.46 21.80 5.47
CA ARG A 443 -7.88 22.19 5.29
C ARG A 443 -8.52 22.45 6.67
N THR A 444 -9.55 23.29 6.71
CA THR A 444 -10.61 23.24 7.72
C THR A 444 -11.96 23.51 7.05
N THR A 445 -13.03 23.03 7.67
CA THR A 445 -14.42 23.32 7.29
C THR A 445 -15.10 24.05 8.46
N VAL A 446 -15.80 25.15 8.18
CA VAL A 446 -16.45 25.96 9.22
C VAL A 446 -17.77 26.54 8.73
N GLU A 447 -18.87 26.24 9.41
CA GLU A 447 -20.15 26.93 9.18
C GLU A 447 -20.09 28.39 9.63
N LYS A 448 -20.49 29.31 8.74
CA LYS A 448 -20.51 30.76 9.01
C LYS A 448 -21.78 31.39 8.43
N ALA A 449 -22.45 32.21 9.24
CA ALA A 449 -23.57 33.03 8.79
C ALA A 449 -23.15 33.97 7.64
N ALA A 450 -23.86 33.92 6.52
CA ALA A 450 -23.48 34.60 5.29
C ALA A 450 -23.34 36.13 5.48
N SER A 451 -22.17 36.68 5.12
CA SER A 451 -21.79 38.09 5.28
C SER A 451 -22.65 39.09 4.47
N ASN A 452 -23.52 38.59 3.60
CA ASN A 452 -24.53 39.38 2.90
C ASN A 452 -25.76 39.74 3.77
N GLY A 453 -25.80 39.30 5.03
CA GLY A 453 -26.83 39.67 6.00
C GLY A 453 -28.13 38.89 5.91
N THR A 454 -28.18 37.75 5.20
CA THR A 454 -29.38 36.89 5.18
C THR A 454 -29.56 36.05 6.45
N GLY A 455 -28.54 35.97 7.31
CA GLY A 455 -28.55 35.14 8.52
C GLY A 455 -28.56 33.63 8.26
N THR A 456 -28.34 33.22 7.01
CA THR A 456 -28.23 31.82 6.62
C THR A 456 -26.81 31.35 6.91
N GLU A 457 -26.65 30.40 7.83
CA GLU A 457 -25.41 29.64 7.97
C GLU A 457 -25.14 28.83 6.70
N ARG A 458 -23.86 28.73 6.36
CA ARG A 458 -23.34 28.04 5.20
C ARG A 458 -21.98 27.49 5.55
N GLU A 459 -21.68 26.33 5.01
CA GLU A 459 -20.35 25.78 5.02
C GLU A 459 -19.37 26.64 4.20
N TYR A 460 -18.15 26.76 4.72
CA TYR A 460 -17.00 27.36 4.05
C TYR A 460 -15.77 26.50 4.34
N HIS A 461 -14.97 26.22 3.31
CA HIS A 461 -13.72 25.50 3.46
C HIS A 461 -12.56 26.49 3.36
N THR A 462 -11.61 26.44 4.31
CA THR A 462 -10.40 27.25 4.28
C THR A 462 -9.19 26.35 4.12
N LEU A 463 -8.31 26.70 3.18
CA LEU A 463 -7.01 26.10 2.97
C LEU A 463 -5.93 27.01 3.56
N TYR A 464 -5.00 26.40 4.28
CA TYR A 464 -3.89 27.04 4.97
C TYR A 464 -2.54 26.49 4.47
N ILE A 465 -1.57 27.39 4.26
CA ILE A 465 -0.16 27.04 4.07
C ILE A 465 0.65 27.71 5.17
N SER A 466 1.41 26.92 5.93
CA SER A 466 2.18 27.40 7.09
C SER A 466 3.50 26.67 7.27
N GLY A 467 4.41 27.28 8.03
CA GLY A 467 5.76 26.75 8.28
C GLY A 467 6.78 27.27 7.26
N ALA A 468 7.94 27.73 7.75
CA ALA A 468 8.96 28.36 6.91
C ALA A 468 9.53 27.49 5.76
N PRO A 469 9.57 26.14 5.82
CA PRO A 469 9.91 25.32 4.66
C PRO A 469 8.88 25.48 3.52
N HIS A 470 7.60 25.25 3.82
CA HIS A 470 6.52 25.27 2.84
C HIS A 470 6.30 26.68 2.27
N LEU A 471 6.45 27.73 3.09
CA LEU A 471 6.41 29.12 2.65
C LEU A 471 7.56 29.48 1.69
N ARG A 472 8.79 29.00 1.93
CA ARG A 472 9.91 29.15 0.96
C ARG A 472 9.65 28.37 -0.33
N GLN A 473 9.00 27.21 -0.25
CA GLN A 473 8.67 26.41 -1.42
C GLN A 473 7.56 27.06 -2.25
N PHE A 474 6.53 27.60 -1.60
CA PHE A 474 5.51 28.43 -2.22
C PHE A 474 6.14 29.67 -2.85
N GLU A 475 7.00 30.43 -2.15
CA GLU A 475 7.73 31.59 -2.69
C GLU A 475 8.55 31.23 -3.95
N LYS A 476 9.28 30.11 -3.92
CA LYS A 476 10.15 29.64 -5.00
C LYS A 476 9.39 29.16 -6.24
N LYS A 477 8.28 28.43 -6.07
CA LYS A 477 7.54 27.76 -7.16
C LYS A 477 6.32 28.55 -7.65
N ILE A 478 5.59 29.19 -6.73
CA ILE A 478 4.31 29.86 -7.01
C ILE A 478 4.47 31.36 -6.77
N GLY A 479 4.64 31.81 -5.53
CA GLY A 479 4.77 33.22 -5.14
C GLY A 479 3.51 34.05 -5.42
N PHE A 480 3.60 35.35 -5.10
CA PHE A 480 2.55 36.33 -5.38
C PHE A 480 3.03 37.32 -6.45
N SER A 481 2.13 37.79 -7.31
CA SER A 481 2.35 38.95 -8.19
C SER A 481 2.16 40.26 -7.44
N ILE A 482 1.35 40.26 -6.37
CA ILE A 482 1.08 41.44 -5.54
C ILE A 482 2.27 41.70 -4.61
N GLU A 483 2.93 42.85 -4.79
CA GLU A 483 4.17 43.25 -4.10
C GLU A 483 4.06 43.16 -2.57
N THR A 484 2.94 43.60 -1.98
CA THR A 484 2.72 43.53 -0.53
C THR A 484 2.57 42.10 0.01
N LYS A 485 1.86 41.22 -0.72
CA LYS A 485 1.76 39.78 -0.37
C LYS A 485 3.13 39.10 -0.51
N ALA A 486 3.90 39.46 -1.55
CA ALA A 486 5.24 38.93 -1.79
C ALA A 486 6.26 39.36 -0.73
N GLU A 487 6.31 40.65 -0.36
CA GLU A 487 7.18 41.14 0.73
C GLU A 487 6.86 40.47 2.07
N GLN A 488 5.57 40.28 2.37
CA GLN A 488 5.12 39.63 3.60
C GLN A 488 5.43 38.13 3.59
N LEU A 489 5.26 37.44 2.46
CA LEU A 489 5.68 36.06 2.29
C LEU A 489 7.19 35.89 2.54
N ALA A 490 8.03 36.66 1.84
CA ALA A 490 9.50 36.57 1.95
C ALA A 490 10.01 36.80 3.40
N GLN A 491 9.42 37.76 4.12
CA GLN A 491 9.75 38.03 5.53
C GLN A 491 9.43 36.85 6.47
N ASN A 492 8.45 36.02 6.12
CA ASN A 492 8.04 34.87 6.91
C ASN A 492 8.73 33.57 6.47
N ALA A 493 8.93 33.40 5.17
CA ALA A 493 9.73 32.34 4.56
C ALA A 493 11.20 32.37 5.07
N ALA A 494 11.75 33.55 5.34
CA ALA A 494 13.08 33.72 5.93
C ALA A 494 13.19 33.41 7.45
N ARG A 495 12.10 33.04 8.14
CA ARG A 495 12.12 32.70 9.58
C ARG A 495 12.72 31.31 9.80
N ILE A 496 13.34 31.11 10.97
CA ILE A 496 13.75 29.77 11.42
C ILE A 496 12.47 28.98 11.75
N SER A 497 12.32 27.78 11.21
CA SER A 497 11.17 26.92 11.48
C SER A 497 11.18 26.43 12.92
N ASN A 498 10.00 26.29 13.54
CA ASN A 498 9.85 25.51 14.75
C ASN A 498 9.93 24.01 14.38
N PRO A 499 10.88 23.22 14.91
CA PRO A 499 10.96 21.79 14.61
C PRO A 499 9.77 20.99 15.17
N ASN A 500 9.16 21.45 16.27
CA ASN A 500 8.14 20.71 17.01
C ASN A 500 6.74 20.68 16.35
N HIS A 501 6.61 21.00 15.06
CA HIS A 501 5.33 20.99 14.32
C HIS A 501 5.29 19.91 13.22
N ASP A 502 6.43 19.61 12.60
CA ASP A 502 6.60 18.51 11.65
C ASP A 502 7.43 17.45 12.36
N THR A 503 6.79 16.43 12.94
CA THR A 503 7.40 15.49 13.89
C THR A 503 7.04 14.04 13.58
N ILE A 504 8.03 13.16 13.74
CA ILE A 504 7.98 11.73 13.43
C ILE A 504 8.44 10.93 14.66
N PRO A 505 7.96 9.70 14.91
CA PRO A 505 8.50 8.87 16.00
C PRO A 505 9.97 8.50 15.74
N THR A 506 10.76 8.37 16.81
CA THR A 506 12.12 7.80 16.68
C THR A 506 12.08 6.32 16.35
N GLN A 507 12.87 5.94 15.35
CA GLN A 507 12.91 4.59 14.80
C GLN A 507 13.84 3.66 15.59
N HIS A 508 13.35 2.49 16.01
CA HIS A 508 14.13 1.43 16.64
C HIS A 508 15.24 0.89 15.73
N ALA A 509 15.01 0.91 14.42
CA ALA A 509 16.01 0.57 13.41
C ALA A 509 17.30 1.43 13.51
N VAL A 510 17.23 2.69 13.95
CA VAL A 510 18.42 3.55 14.13
C VAL A 510 19.36 2.99 15.20
N ASP A 511 18.84 2.60 16.36
CA ASP A 511 19.66 2.01 17.43
C ASP A 511 20.16 0.61 17.04
N SER A 512 19.29 -0.20 16.38
CA SER A 512 19.66 -1.51 15.84
C SER A 512 20.86 -1.44 14.88
N LEU A 513 20.87 -0.48 13.94
CA LEU A 513 22.01 -0.26 13.04
C LEU A 513 23.26 0.23 13.78
N CYS A 514 23.13 1.18 14.71
CA CYS A 514 24.27 1.70 15.47
C CYS A 514 24.97 0.59 16.26
N ASP A 515 24.21 -0.26 16.97
CA ASP A 515 24.77 -1.36 17.75
C ASP A 515 25.35 -2.48 16.86
N ARG A 516 24.61 -2.93 15.83
CA ARG A 516 25.05 -4.02 14.94
C ARG A 516 26.28 -3.67 14.13
N LEU A 517 26.37 -2.43 13.64
CA LEU A 517 27.47 -1.96 12.80
C LEU A 517 28.58 -1.28 13.60
N ASN A 518 28.45 -1.14 14.92
CA ASN A 518 29.41 -0.47 15.80
C ASN A 518 29.69 0.98 15.30
N LEU A 519 28.59 1.74 15.19
CA LEU A 519 28.54 3.16 14.82
C LEU A 519 27.99 3.98 16.00
N ASN A 520 28.47 5.22 16.16
CA ASN A 520 28.05 6.08 17.27
C ASN A 520 26.88 6.98 16.84
N LYS A 521 25.67 6.69 17.34
CA LYS A 521 24.43 7.44 17.05
C LYS A 521 24.59 8.97 17.14
N LYS A 522 25.45 9.49 18.03
CA LYS A 522 25.68 10.93 18.24
C LYS A 522 26.48 11.64 17.15
N ASP A 523 27.15 10.89 16.27
CA ASP A 523 27.92 11.44 15.16
C ASP A 523 27.06 11.65 13.91
N HIS A 524 25.82 11.13 13.90
CA HIS A 524 24.84 11.23 12.81
C HIS A 524 23.53 11.90 13.27
N ILE A 525 22.93 11.40 14.36
CA ILE A 525 21.69 11.94 14.93
C ILE A 525 22.01 13.02 15.97
N SER A 526 21.58 14.25 15.68
CA SER A 526 21.69 15.37 16.63
C SER A 526 20.83 15.15 17.89
N PRO A 527 21.27 15.59 19.08
CA PRO A 527 20.46 15.51 20.29
C PRO A 527 19.27 16.49 20.22
N GLU A 528 18.12 15.95 19.84
CA GLU A 528 16.84 16.65 19.66
C GLU A 528 16.22 17.17 20.97
N THR A 529 15.32 18.16 20.86
CA THR A 529 14.59 18.71 22.02
C THR A 529 13.52 17.76 22.57
N ASN A 530 13.09 16.80 21.75
CA ASN A 530 12.20 15.71 22.12
C ASN A 530 12.83 14.39 21.61
N PRO A 531 13.15 13.42 22.49
CA PRO A 531 13.79 12.17 22.09
C PRO A 531 12.80 11.11 21.56
N GLU A 532 11.48 11.34 21.64
CA GLU A 532 10.45 10.39 21.21
C GLU A 532 9.80 10.84 19.88
N THR A 533 9.47 12.13 19.76
CA THR A 533 8.95 12.72 18.51
C THR A 533 9.80 13.92 18.04
N PRO A 534 11.01 13.68 17.49
CA PRO A 534 11.91 14.71 16.96
C PRO A 534 11.35 15.44 15.72
N GLY A 535 11.98 16.56 15.37
CA GLY A 535 11.62 17.35 14.19
C GLY A 535 11.98 16.63 12.88
N ARG A 536 10.97 16.10 12.18
CA ARG A 536 11.08 15.11 11.08
C ARG A 536 12.24 15.37 10.12
N ARG A 537 12.27 16.52 9.47
CA ARG A 537 13.31 16.85 8.47
C ARG A 537 14.74 16.81 9.07
N THR A 538 14.94 17.37 10.27
CA THR A 538 16.27 17.37 10.93
C THR A 538 16.67 15.97 11.38
N TYR A 539 15.70 15.16 11.81
CA TYR A 539 15.91 13.76 12.14
C TYR A 539 16.28 12.93 10.91
N LEU A 540 15.52 13.05 9.81
CA LEU A 540 15.76 12.31 8.56
C LEU A 540 17.08 12.72 7.88
N GLU A 541 17.45 14.01 7.88
CA GLU A 541 18.79 14.47 7.46
C GLU A 541 19.93 13.78 8.26
N GLY A 542 19.69 13.44 9.53
CA GLY A 542 20.59 12.64 10.35
C GLY A 542 20.53 11.13 10.07
N VAL A 543 19.37 10.60 9.70
CA VAL A 543 19.17 9.19 9.30
C VAL A 543 19.84 8.90 7.97
N GLU A 544 19.72 9.77 6.96
CA GLU A 544 20.49 9.71 5.71
C GLU A 544 22.00 9.62 5.99
N THR A 545 22.50 10.51 6.86
CA THR A 545 23.91 10.54 7.29
C THR A 545 24.32 9.25 8.04
N LEU A 546 23.38 8.51 8.62
CA LEU A 546 23.61 7.18 9.21
C LEU A 546 23.55 6.05 8.16
N LEU A 547 22.63 6.13 7.19
CA LEU A 547 22.48 5.15 6.09
C LEU A 547 23.76 5.08 5.23
N ASP A 548 24.35 6.23 4.89
CA ASP A 548 25.64 6.30 4.18
C ASP A 548 26.75 5.56 4.95
N ALA A 549 26.90 5.86 6.25
CA ALA A 549 27.93 5.27 7.10
C ALA A 549 27.69 3.78 7.41
N ALA A 550 26.43 3.37 7.49
CA ALA A 550 26.02 1.97 7.61
C ALA A 550 26.38 1.18 6.35
N THR A 551 26.17 1.77 5.16
CA THR A 551 26.53 1.17 3.87
C THR A 551 28.05 1.01 3.74
N GLU A 552 28.84 2.05 4.03
CA GLU A 552 30.32 1.96 4.04
C GLU A 552 30.83 0.88 5.02
N ARG A 553 30.16 0.72 6.17
CA ARG A 553 30.51 -0.30 7.16
C ARG A 553 30.15 -1.71 6.70
N LEU A 554 29.06 -1.91 5.96
CA LEU A 554 28.70 -3.19 5.34
C LEU A 554 29.69 -3.61 4.26
N ASP A 555 30.06 -2.70 3.34
CA ASP A 555 31.10 -2.96 2.34
C ASP A 555 32.43 -3.39 3.01
N THR A 556 32.77 -2.70 4.09
CA THR A 556 33.96 -3.00 4.91
C THR A 556 33.85 -4.38 5.59
N ALA A 557 32.66 -4.78 6.04
CA ALA A 557 32.40 -6.10 6.64
C ALA A 557 32.47 -7.24 5.60
N GLN A 558 31.96 -7.03 4.38
CA GLN A 558 32.11 -7.98 3.29
C GLN A 558 33.58 -8.15 2.88
N ALA A 559 34.32 -7.05 2.69
CA ALA A 559 35.74 -7.08 2.38
C ALA A 559 36.59 -7.73 3.51
N ALA A 560 36.17 -7.60 4.77
CA ALA A 560 36.78 -8.33 5.89
C ALA A 560 36.57 -9.84 5.79
N LEU A 561 35.35 -10.30 5.45
CA LEU A 561 35.05 -11.72 5.26
C LEU A 561 35.87 -12.34 4.13
N GLU A 562 36.01 -11.69 2.98
CA GLU A 562 36.85 -12.16 1.88
C GLU A 562 38.33 -12.31 2.28
N ARG A 563 38.86 -11.35 3.06
CA ARG A 563 40.23 -11.41 3.60
C ARG A 563 40.40 -12.54 4.60
N LEU A 564 39.44 -12.78 5.49
CA LEU A 564 39.47 -13.91 6.44
C LEU A 564 39.42 -15.26 5.72
N VAL A 565 38.60 -15.41 4.68
CA VAL A 565 38.55 -16.61 3.82
C VAL A 565 39.89 -16.86 3.14
N THR A 566 40.52 -15.80 2.62
CA THR A 566 41.85 -15.88 1.98
C THR A 566 42.93 -16.28 2.98
N LEU A 567 42.90 -15.73 4.20
CA LEU A 567 43.89 -15.93 5.25
C LEU A 567 43.75 -17.27 5.99
N HIS A 568 42.61 -17.95 5.85
CA HIS A 568 42.29 -19.20 6.55
C HIS A 568 43.38 -20.29 6.36
N ALA A 569 43.91 -20.46 5.15
CA ALA A 569 44.94 -21.45 4.86
C ALA A 569 46.26 -21.17 5.63
N ASP A 570 46.69 -19.91 5.70
CA ASP A 570 47.88 -19.48 6.44
C ASP A 570 47.66 -19.62 7.95
N ILE A 571 46.46 -19.32 8.44
CA ILE A 571 46.07 -19.48 9.85
C ILE A 571 46.10 -20.96 10.27
N THR A 572 45.50 -21.87 9.50
CA THR A 572 45.55 -23.32 9.79
C THR A 572 46.97 -23.88 9.66
N ALA A 573 47.77 -23.38 8.71
CA ALA A 573 49.19 -23.73 8.64
C ALA A 573 49.96 -23.27 9.88
N ALA A 574 49.65 -22.08 10.41
CA ALA A 574 50.26 -21.56 11.64
C ALA A 574 49.82 -22.34 12.89
N ALA A 575 48.52 -22.62 13.05
CA ALA A 575 47.96 -23.41 14.14
C ALA A 575 48.49 -24.86 14.15
N GLY A 576 48.84 -25.43 12.98
CA GLY A 576 49.48 -26.73 12.85
C GLY A 576 50.98 -26.78 13.22
N THR A 577 51.66 -25.64 13.37
CA THR A 577 53.09 -25.54 13.70
C THR A 577 53.51 -26.31 14.97
N PRO A 578 52.75 -26.29 16.09
CA PRO A 578 53.16 -26.96 17.33
C PRO A 578 53.20 -28.49 17.18
N THR A 579 52.27 -29.06 16.42
CA THR A 579 52.23 -30.50 16.12
C THR A 579 53.43 -30.91 15.26
N ARG A 580 53.66 -30.19 14.15
CA ARG A 580 54.85 -30.40 13.28
C ARG A 580 56.16 -30.29 14.07
N TRP A 581 56.25 -29.31 14.98
CA TRP A 581 57.41 -29.17 15.87
C TRP A 581 57.63 -30.37 16.81
N ILE A 582 56.56 -30.92 17.39
CA ILE A 582 56.64 -32.06 18.30
C ILE A 582 57.11 -33.33 17.58
N GLU A 583 56.63 -33.55 16.35
CA GLU A 583 57.03 -34.65 15.48
C GLU A 583 58.50 -34.52 15.03
N GLU A 584 58.88 -33.35 14.52
CA GLU A 584 60.12 -33.17 13.77
C GLU A 584 61.32 -32.72 14.60
N ARG A 585 61.15 -32.18 15.81
CA ARG A 585 62.28 -31.85 16.71
C ARG A 585 63.21 -33.04 16.99
N SER A 586 62.72 -34.28 16.83
CA SER A 586 63.52 -35.50 16.89
C SER A 586 64.67 -35.53 15.85
N LYS A 587 64.47 -34.90 14.68
CA LYS A 587 65.49 -34.70 13.63
C LYS A 587 66.70 -33.88 14.12
N LEU A 588 66.59 -33.17 15.26
CA LEU A 588 67.69 -32.44 15.91
C LEU A 588 68.55 -33.32 16.83
N GLN A 589 68.31 -34.64 16.94
CA GLN A 589 69.16 -35.52 17.78
C GLN A 589 70.53 -35.95 17.18
N PRO A 590 70.75 -36.01 15.85
CA PRO A 590 72.09 -36.18 15.29
C PRO A 590 73.03 -34.99 15.57
N ILE A 591 74.30 -35.25 15.85
CA ILE A 591 75.29 -34.19 16.13
C ILE A 591 75.72 -33.41 14.88
N GLU A 592 75.55 -33.99 13.70
CA GLU A 592 75.91 -33.39 12.41
C GLU A 592 74.88 -32.32 12.04
N THR A 593 73.59 -32.67 12.02
CA THR A 593 72.45 -31.75 11.84
C THR A 593 72.48 -30.58 12.84
N ARG A 594 72.86 -30.81 14.10
CA ARG A 594 73.03 -29.72 15.10
C ARG A 594 74.31 -28.91 14.96
N ARG A 595 75.28 -29.28 14.13
CA ARG A 595 76.45 -28.44 13.83
C ARG A 595 76.16 -27.50 12.69
N GLU A 596 75.55 -28.04 11.64
CA GLU A 596 75.02 -27.32 10.47
C GLU A 596 74.02 -26.24 10.91
N LEU A 597 72.88 -26.63 11.50
CA LEU A 597 71.88 -25.69 12.00
C LEU A 597 72.40 -24.72 13.07
N SER A 598 73.42 -25.09 13.85
CA SER A 598 74.02 -24.19 14.84
C SER A 598 74.93 -23.12 14.22
N GLY A 599 75.49 -23.37 13.04
CA GLY A 599 76.18 -22.35 12.25
C GLY A 599 75.19 -21.35 11.67
N ASP A 600 74.11 -21.83 11.05
CA ASP A 600 73.29 -21.00 10.17
C ASP A 600 72.09 -20.33 10.87
N SER A 601 71.62 -20.83 12.02
CA SER A 601 70.54 -20.20 12.83
C SER A 601 71.07 -19.35 14.00
N GLY A 602 72.36 -19.42 14.29
CA GLY A 602 72.97 -18.81 15.49
C GLY A 602 72.56 -19.45 16.83
N VAL A 603 71.65 -20.43 16.84
CA VAL A 603 71.28 -21.17 18.06
C VAL A 603 72.40 -22.14 18.41
N ARG A 604 72.89 -22.10 19.65
CA ARG A 604 73.96 -23.01 20.11
C ARG A 604 73.52 -24.49 20.04
N SER A 605 74.44 -25.35 19.62
CA SER A 605 74.25 -26.80 19.49
C SER A 605 73.79 -27.53 20.78
N ASP A 606 74.08 -26.98 21.97
CA ASP A 606 73.56 -27.50 23.25
C ASP A 606 72.08 -27.15 23.46
N ARG A 607 71.67 -25.93 23.12
CA ARG A 607 70.28 -25.49 23.16
C ARG A 607 69.41 -26.13 22.07
N LEU A 608 69.97 -26.45 20.91
CA LEU A 608 69.30 -27.31 19.91
C LEU A 608 69.05 -28.74 20.44
N LEU A 609 69.90 -29.26 21.34
CA LEU A 609 69.65 -30.54 22.02
C LEU A 609 68.60 -30.43 23.14
N GLU A 610 68.55 -29.31 23.88
CA GLU A 610 67.43 -29.02 24.80
C GLU A 610 66.08 -29.03 24.08
N TYR A 611 66.04 -28.48 22.86
CA TYR A 611 64.86 -28.48 21.99
C TYR A 611 64.52 -29.89 21.46
N ALA A 612 65.52 -30.63 20.98
CA ALA A 612 65.35 -32.00 20.46
C ALA A 612 64.74 -32.95 21.51
N ASP A 613 65.26 -32.89 22.74
CA ASP A 613 64.82 -33.73 23.86
C ASP A 613 63.52 -33.22 24.52
N GLY A 614 62.92 -32.13 24.02
CA GLY A 614 61.72 -31.52 24.59
C GLY A 614 61.93 -30.91 25.99
N ARG A 615 63.18 -30.74 26.43
CA ARG A 615 63.53 -30.11 27.72
C ARG A 615 63.32 -28.59 27.71
N ARG A 616 63.12 -28.01 26.53
CA ARG A 616 62.79 -26.60 26.30
C ARG A 616 62.03 -26.44 24.99
N THR A 617 61.16 -25.44 24.90
CA THR A 617 60.47 -25.06 23.65
C THR A 617 61.03 -23.72 23.14
N PRO A 618 61.23 -23.54 21.81
CA PRO A 618 61.43 -22.21 21.21
C PRO A 618 60.11 -21.41 21.16
N ASN A 619 60.21 -20.09 20.93
CA ASN A 619 59.07 -19.27 20.53
C ASN A 619 58.68 -19.57 19.07
N ALA A 620 57.49 -19.13 18.66
CA ALA A 620 56.88 -19.45 17.37
C ALA A 620 57.81 -19.24 16.17
N ASP A 621 58.34 -18.04 15.98
CA ASP A 621 59.16 -17.67 14.81
C ASP A 621 60.43 -18.51 14.73
N ARG A 622 61.03 -18.82 15.88
CA ARG A 622 62.24 -19.65 15.98
C ARG A 622 61.95 -21.14 15.75
N ALA A 623 60.74 -21.61 16.05
CA ALA A 623 60.30 -22.96 15.71
C ALA A 623 60.13 -23.09 14.19
N MET A 624 59.43 -22.14 13.57
CA MET A 624 59.22 -22.13 12.11
C MET A 624 60.56 -22.01 11.36
N GLU A 625 61.46 -21.11 11.78
CA GLU A 625 62.81 -21.00 11.21
C GLU A 625 63.56 -22.34 11.22
N LEU A 626 63.47 -23.11 12.33
CA LEU A 626 64.12 -24.41 12.44
C LEU A 626 63.41 -25.51 11.64
N LEU A 627 62.09 -25.49 11.51
CA LEU A 627 61.31 -26.43 10.68
C LEU A 627 61.58 -26.24 9.19
N CYS A 628 61.54 -25.00 8.70
CA CYS A 628 61.84 -24.67 7.30
C CYS A 628 63.25 -25.14 6.92
N ARG A 629 64.25 -24.89 7.78
CA ARG A 629 65.63 -25.36 7.57
C ARG A 629 65.80 -26.89 7.69
N LEU A 630 64.97 -27.58 8.49
CA LEU A 630 64.99 -29.04 8.61
C LEU A 630 64.40 -29.77 7.39
N ASN A 631 63.63 -29.06 6.55
CA ASN A 631 62.87 -29.62 5.43
C ASN A 631 63.15 -28.93 4.08
N GLU A 632 64.18 -28.09 3.99
CA GLU A 632 64.55 -27.31 2.79
C GLU A 632 63.40 -26.43 2.22
N ALA A 633 62.52 -25.92 3.09
CA ALA A 633 61.38 -25.08 2.75
C ALA A 633 61.67 -23.57 2.97
N GLU A 634 60.99 -22.71 2.22
CA GLU A 634 60.96 -21.27 2.50
C GLU A 634 60.15 -20.96 3.78
N ALA A 635 60.49 -19.87 4.47
CA ALA A 635 59.88 -19.48 5.73
C ALA A 635 58.85 -18.36 5.54
N GLN A 636 57.56 -18.73 5.46
CA GLN A 636 56.46 -17.78 5.64
C GLN A 636 56.32 -17.46 7.14
N GLY A 637 56.50 -16.19 7.51
CA GLY A 637 56.42 -15.73 8.90
C GLY A 637 55.02 -15.30 9.31
N PHE A 638 54.69 -15.47 10.60
CA PHE A 638 53.38 -15.11 11.18
C PHE A 638 53.07 -13.60 11.19
N GLU A 639 53.95 -12.76 10.63
CA GLU A 639 53.78 -11.32 10.50
C GLU A 639 52.63 -10.96 9.55
N HIS A 640 52.44 -11.72 8.46
CA HIS A 640 51.33 -11.49 7.54
C HIS A 640 49.97 -11.67 8.23
N ILE A 641 49.80 -12.79 8.95
CA ILE A 641 48.57 -13.13 9.68
C ILE A 641 48.26 -12.07 10.73
N ARG A 642 49.26 -11.68 11.54
CA ARG A 642 49.12 -10.61 12.55
C ARG A 642 48.65 -9.30 11.92
N ARG A 643 49.33 -8.84 10.87
CA ARG A 643 48.99 -7.57 10.19
C ARG A 643 47.61 -7.60 9.54
N GLU A 644 47.22 -8.70 8.90
CA GLU A 644 45.89 -8.78 8.27
C GLU A 644 44.76 -8.81 9.31
N LEU A 645 44.87 -9.64 10.36
CA LEU A 645 43.87 -9.68 11.44
C LEU A 645 43.75 -8.33 12.15
N ASP A 646 44.87 -7.66 12.43
CA ASP A 646 44.87 -6.33 13.04
C ASP A 646 44.24 -5.26 12.13
N CYS A 647 44.56 -5.25 10.84
CA CYS A 647 43.91 -4.37 9.87
C CYS A 647 42.41 -4.64 9.73
N ILE A 648 41.94 -5.88 9.95
CA ILE A 648 40.51 -6.22 9.92
C ILE A 648 39.81 -5.69 11.18
N ILE A 649 40.40 -5.87 12.36
CA ILE A 649 39.87 -5.33 13.63
C ILE A 649 39.66 -3.82 13.52
N HIS A 650 40.68 -3.09 13.06
CA HIS A 650 40.62 -1.64 12.90
C HIS A 650 39.63 -1.18 11.81
N ALA A 651 39.53 -1.90 10.69
CA ALA A 651 38.58 -1.56 9.62
C ALA A 651 37.11 -1.70 10.06
N LEU A 652 36.79 -2.74 10.84
CA LEU A 652 35.46 -2.93 11.45
C LEU A 652 35.17 -1.97 12.62
N GLY A 653 36.12 -1.10 12.98
CA GLY A 653 36.04 -0.18 14.12
C GLY A 653 36.06 -0.88 15.49
N LEU A 654 36.39 -2.16 15.55
CA LEU A 654 36.28 -2.99 16.75
C LEU A 654 37.42 -2.73 17.73
N SER A 655 37.10 -2.70 19.02
CA SER A 655 38.12 -2.78 20.07
C SER A 655 38.57 -4.23 20.31
N TYR A 656 39.81 -4.40 20.76
CA TYR A 656 40.30 -5.73 21.19
C TYR A 656 39.47 -6.35 22.32
N GLU A 657 38.70 -5.57 23.08
CA GLU A 657 37.82 -6.07 24.14
C GLU A 657 36.54 -6.69 23.58
N GLN A 658 35.88 -6.06 22.59
CA GLN A 658 34.76 -6.66 21.84
C GLN A 658 35.17 -7.94 21.09
N VAL A 659 36.40 -7.97 20.55
CA VAL A 659 36.97 -9.17 19.91
C VAL A 659 37.22 -10.29 20.93
N ALA A 660 37.70 -9.96 22.13
CA ALA A 660 37.97 -10.95 23.18
C ALA A 660 36.72 -11.43 23.94
N GLU A 661 35.59 -10.75 23.80
CA GLU A 661 34.34 -11.10 24.47
C GLU A 661 33.87 -12.51 24.09
N GLY A 662 33.48 -13.30 25.09
CA GLY A 662 33.11 -14.71 24.95
C GLY A 662 34.29 -15.69 24.85
N MET A 663 35.55 -15.22 24.79
CA MET A 663 36.73 -16.09 24.69
C MET A 663 37.37 -16.43 26.05
N GLU A 664 38.23 -17.46 26.07
CA GLU A 664 39.20 -17.72 27.16
C GLU A 664 40.38 -16.72 27.20
N MET A 665 40.21 -15.51 26.66
CA MET A 665 41.24 -14.46 26.65
C MET A 665 40.61 -13.07 26.85
N ARG A 666 41.45 -12.07 27.14
CA ARG A 666 41.06 -10.66 27.33
C ARG A 666 41.66 -9.81 26.21
N GLY A 667 41.19 -8.58 26.00
CA GLY A 667 41.68 -7.70 24.92
C GLY A 667 43.20 -7.49 24.91
N ASN A 668 43.83 -7.32 26.08
CA ASN A 668 45.30 -7.26 26.19
C ASN A 668 46.01 -8.55 25.70
N GLY A 669 45.35 -9.71 25.75
CA GLY A 669 45.83 -10.98 25.21
C GLY A 669 45.58 -11.15 23.71
N VAL A 670 44.62 -10.42 23.11
CA VAL A 670 44.47 -10.29 21.66
C VAL A 670 45.59 -9.40 21.12
N ASN A 671 45.75 -8.21 21.70
CA ASN A 671 46.84 -7.27 21.39
C ASN A 671 48.23 -7.96 21.48
N SER A 672 48.51 -8.64 22.60
CA SER A 672 49.76 -9.38 22.79
C SER A 672 49.97 -10.59 21.85
N LEU A 673 48.95 -11.03 21.11
CA LEU A 673 49.09 -12.05 20.05
C LEU A 673 49.43 -11.41 18.69
N LEU A 674 48.96 -10.19 18.46
CA LEU A 674 49.09 -9.42 17.21
C LEU A 674 50.37 -8.57 17.15
N ASP A 675 50.93 -8.18 18.30
CA ASP A 675 52.22 -7.48 18.44
C ASP A 675 53.41 -8.43 18.15
N GLU A 676 54.26 -8.80 19.12
CA GLU A 676 55.38 -9.74 18.90
C GLU A 676 55.55 -10.83 19.99
N GLY A 677 56.32 -11.87 19.66
CA GLY A 677 56.93 -12.75 20.67
C GLY A 677 56.16 -14.01 21.06
N ASN A 678 55.23 -14.47 20.23
CA ASN A 678 54.34 -15.60 20.52
C ASN A 678 55.03 -16.89 20.98
N ASP A 679 54.51 -17.50 22.05
CA ASP A 679 54.81 -18.87 22.44
C ASP A 679 54.21 -19.87 21.44
N LEU A 680 54.80 -21.05 21.31
CA LEU A 680 54.35 -22.04 20.33
C LEU A 680 52.87 -22.40 20.49
N SER A 681 52.38 -22.47 21.74
CA SER A 681 51.00 -22.79 22.09
C SER A 681 50.01 -21.62 21.98
N SER A 682 50.43 -20.40 21.63
CA SER A 682 49.49 -19.30 21.36
C SER A 682 49.05 -19.24 19.89
N LEU A 683 49.76 -19.89 18.97
CA LEU A 683 49.46 -19.89 17.52
C LEU A 683 48.05 -20.42 17.18
N THR A 684 47.52 -21.37 17.95
CA THR A 684 46.15 -21.89 17.77
C THR A 684 45.07 -20.84 18.04
N ARG A 685 45.39 -19.74 18.73
CA ARG A 685 44.44 -18.65 19.00
C ARG A 685 44.16 -17.77 17.78
N PHE A 686 44.98 -17.86 16.72
CA PHE A 686 44.67 -17.20 15.45
C PHE A 686 43.38 -17.77 14.83
N GLU A 687 43.13 -19.08 14.95
CA GLU A 687 41.85 -19.68 14.53
C GLU A 687 40.68 -19.13 15.35
N THR A 688 40.84 -19.03 16.68
CA THR A 688 39.81 -18.47 17.58
C THR A 688 39.45 -17.02 17.26
N ILE A 689 40.45 -16.16 17.02
CA ILE A 689 40.24 -14.76 16.65
C ILE A 689 39.63 -14.64 15.25
N SER A 690 40.12 -15.42 14.29
CA SER A 690 39.61 -15.42 12.91
C SER A 690 38.14 -15.81 12.84
N GLU A 691 37.73 -16.89 13.54
CA GLU A 691 36.33 -17.31 13.55
C GLU A 691 35.43 -16.33 14.31
N ARG A 692 35.91 -15.66 15.38
CA ARG A 692 35.14 -14.56 16.03
C ARG A 692 34.97 -13.35 15.10
N LEU A 693 36.02 -12.90 14.42
CA LEU A 693 35.93 -11.77 13.48
C LEU A 693 34.99 -12.08 12.32
N LYS A 694 35.04 -13.30 11.82
CA LYS A 694 34.09 -13.84 10.83
C LYS A 694 32.67 -13.86 11.38
N THR A 695 32.44 -14.32 12.62
CA THR A 695 31.12 -14.24 13.26
C THR A 695 30.62 -12.80 13.33
N LEU A 696 31.43 -11.86 13.85
CA LEU A 696 31.05 -10.45 14.00
C LEU A 696 30.74 -9.79 12.64
N ALA A 697 31.57 -10.01 11.62
CA ALA A 697 31.32 -9.49 10.28
C ALA A 697 30.10 -10.15 9.59
N THR A 698 29.81 -11.42 9.86
CA THR A 698 28.56 -12.07 9.41
C THR A 698 27.34 -11.51 10.14
N THR A 699 27.43 -11.17 11.43
CA THR A 699 26.36 -10.48 12.17
C THR A 699 26.13 -9.06 11.66
N MET A 700 27.20 -8.33 11.31
CA MET A 700 27.08 -7.04 10.63
C MET A 700 26.27 -7.20 9.33
N CYS A 701 26.61 -8.18 8.48
CA CYS A 701 25.90 -8.49 7.24
C CYS A 701 24.62 -9.34 7.41
N SER A 702 23.97 -9.32 8.58
CA SER A 702 22.73 -10.08 8.83
C SER A 702 21.51 -9.54 8.08
N GLN A 703 20.53 -10.40 7.77
CA GLN A 703 19.22 -9.97 7.22
C GLN A 703 18.54 -8.91 8.10
N GLU A 704 18.70 -9.00 9.42
CA GLU A 704 18.16 -8.05 10.39
C GLU A 704 18.79 -6.65 10.24
N THR A 705 20.08 -6.58 9.87
CA THR A 705 20.74 -5.31 9.52
C THR A 705 20.20 -4.76 8.19
N VAL A 706 19.98 -5.62 7.20
CA VAL A 706 19.45 -5.22 5.88
C VAL A 706 18.00 -4.73 5.99
N ALA A 707 17.16 -5.38 6.78
CA ALA A 707 15.79 -4.93 7.05
C ALA A 707 15.75 -3.58 7.78
N ALA A 708 16.65 -3.35 8.75
CA ALA A 708 16.78 -2.06 9.43
C ALA A 708 17.28 -0.94 8.50
N LEU A 709 18.12 -1.26 7.50
CA LEU A 709 18.48 -0.33 6.43
C LEU A 709 17.29 -0.01 5.51
N ASP A 710 16.54 -1.02 5.08
CA ASP A 710 15.40 -0.88 4.16
C ASP A 710 14.25 -0.06 4.78
N SER A 711 13.88 -0.35 6.03
CA SER A 711 12.86 0.41 6.78
C SER A 711 13.21 1.91 6.87
N LEU A 712 14.44 2.22 7.26
CA LEU A 712 14.91 3.60 7.34
C LEU A 712 15.03 4.27 5.97
N HIS A 713 15.45 3.55 4.94
CA HIS A 713 15.58 4.09 3.59
C HIS A 713 14.22 4.52 3.03
N ARG A 714 13.19 3.67 3.16
CA ARG A 714 11.79 4.00 2.83
C ARG A 714 11.31 5.25 3.58
N LEU A 715 11.67 5.38 4.86
CA LEU A 715 11.29 6.52 5.70
C LEU A 715 12.01 7.83 5.33
N THR A 716 13.23 7.75 4.78
CA THR A 716 13.98 8.90 4.23
C THR A 716 13.54 9.32 2.83
N ALA A 717 12.58 8.65 2.20
CA ALA A 717 12.08 9.08 0.90
C ALA A 717 11.43 10.47 0.98
N GLU A 718 12.00 11.48 0.29
CA GLU A 718 11.48 12.87 0.22
C GLU A 718 10.05 12.98 -0.36
N THR A 719 9.47 11.85 -0.78
CA THR A 719 8.13 11.71 -1.36
C THR A 719 7.01 11.70 -0.32
N LEU A 720 7.29 11.48 0.96
CA LEU A 720 6.28 11.35 2.03
C LEU A 720 6.24 12.52 3.04
N TYR A 721 5.02 12.77 3.53
CA TYR A 721 4.66 13.67 4.62
C TYR A 721 3.80 12.91 5.63
N PHE A 722 3.92 13.23 6.92
CA PHE A 722 3.18 12.54 7.98
C PHE A 722 2.24 13.51 8.70
N ASP A 723 0.95 13.20 8.60
CA ASP A 723 -0.14 13.97 9.22
C ASP A 723 -0.65 13.23 10.46
N THR A 724 -1.12 13.98 11.45
CA THR A 724 -1.44 13.43 12.78
C THR A 724 -2.93 13.16 12.90
N VAL A 725 -3.35 11.96 13.29
CA VAL A 725 -4.76 11.69 13.63
C VAL A 725 -5.16 12.54 14.84
N GLU A 726 -6.19 13.39 14.69
CA GLU A 726 -6.76 14.18 15.79
C GLU A 726 -8.06 13.55 16.33
N GLY A 727 -8.83 12.83 15.51
CA GLY A 727 -10.08 12.20 15.90
C GLY A 727 -10.42 10.95 15.10
N ILE A 728 -11.16 10.03 15.73
CA ILE A 728 -11.73 8.83 15.09
C ILE A 728 -13.15 8.65 15.65
N GLU A 729 -14.14 8.56 14.77
CA GLU A 729 -15.55 8.38 15.13
C GLU A 729 -16.14 7.13 14.47
N THR A 730 -17.03 6.43 15.17
CA THR A 730 -17.81 5.33 14.58
C THR A 730 -19.06 5.90 13.92
N VAL A 731 -19.21 5.62 12.62
CA VAL A 731 -20.43 5.97 11.86
C VAL A 731 -21.28 4.71 11.73
N SER A 732 -22.52 4.81 12.19
CA SER A 732 -23.51 3.71 12.23
C SER A 732 -24.70 3.91 11.27
N GLU A 733 -24.65 4.96 10.45
CA GLU A 733 -25.62 5.12 9.35
C GLU A 733 -25.18 4.27 8.14
N PRO A 734 -26.08 3.49 7.51
CA PRO A 734 -25.69 2.63 6.40
C PRO A 734 -25.34 3.44 5.14
N GLU A 735 -24.12 3.27 4.64
CA GLU A 735 -23.62 3.96 3.45
C GLU A 735 -23.08 2.97 2.40
N ARG A 736 -23.06 3.41 1.14
CA ARG A 736 -22.50 2.64 0.03
C ARG A 736 -20.99 2.84 -0.01
N VAL A 737 -20.26 1.74 0.04
CA VAL A 737 -18.80 1.72 0.06
C VAL A 737 -18.22 0.92 -1.10
N TYR A 738 -17.01 1.29 -1.49
CA TYR A 738 -16.36 0.94 -2.73
C TYR A 738 -14.89 0.54 -2.51
N ASP A 739 -14.31 -0.24 -3.42
CA ASP A 739 -12.88 -0.58 -3.42
C ASP A 739 -12.32 -0.77 -4.84
N LEU A 740 -11.01 -0.60 -4.99
CA LEU A 740 -10.27 -0.79 -6.23
C LEU A 740 -9.21 -1.89 -6.06
N THR A 741 -9.33 -2.96 -6.85
CA THR A 741 -8.34 -4.04 -6.88
C THR A 741 -7.17 -3.61 -7.75
N VAL A 742 -6.20 -2.93 -7.14
CA VAL A 742 -4.96 -2.49 -7.81
C VAL A 742 -3.91 -3.60 -7.75
N PRO A 743 -3.36 -4.09 -8.87
CA PRO A 743 -2.36 -5.14 -8.89
C PRO A 743 -0.94 -4.60 -8.66
N GLY A 744 -0.13 -5.31 -7.88
CA GLY A 744 1.33 -5.17 -7.81
C GLY A 744 1.82 -4.27 -6.68
N THR A 745 1.10 -3.18 -6.40
CA THR A 745 1.30 -2.28 -5.24
C THR A 745 0.14 -2.33 -4.23
N HIS A 746 -1.03 -2.85 -4.64
CA HIS A 746 -2.26 -3.04 -3.85
C HIS A 746 -2.66 -1.85 -2.98
N ASN A 747 -2.34 -0.65 -3.46
CA ASN A 747 -2.73 0.62 -2.87
C ASN A 747 -3.04 1.66 -3.94
N TYR A 748 -3.64 2.78 -3.54
CA TYR A 748 -3.90 3.94 -4.39
C TYR A 748 -3.92 5.23 -3.56
N VAL A 749 -3.81 6.39 -4.23
CA VAL A 749 -3.84 7.71 -3.59
C VAL A 749 -5.26 8.29 -3.60
N ALA A 750 -5.83 8.52 -2.42
CA ALA A 750 -7.21 8.95 -2.22
C ALA A 750 -7.39 9.96 -1.06
N GLY A 751 -8.61 10.46 -0.88
CA GLY A 751 -9.05 11.30 0.23
C GLY A 751 -9.06 12.81 -0.06
N ASN A 752 -9.87 13.56 0.70
CA ASN A 752 -10.00 15.03 0.56
C ASN A 752 -8.66 15.79 0.60
N VAL A 753 -7.65 15.18 1.22
CA VAL A 753 -6.25 15.54 1.13
C VAL A 753 -5.48 14.22 0.88
N PRO A 754 -4.57 14.12 -0.11
CA PRO A 754 -4.07 12.83 -0.60
C PRO A 754 -3.40 11.94 0.46
N THR A 755 -3.79 10.66 0.50
CA THR A 755 -3.54 9.58 1.52
C THR A 755 -3.58 8.17 0.83
N VAL A 756 -3.26 7.03 1.50
CA VAL A 756 -2.97 5.69 0.86
C VAL A 756 -3.71 4.45 1.52
N VAL A 757 -4.17 3.42 0.76
CA VAL A 757 -5.28 2.40 1.05
C VAL A 757 -5.11 0.90 0.51
N HIS A 758 -5.98 -0.16 0.70
CA HIS A 758 -5.64 -1.64 0.44
C HIS A 758 -6.77 -2.82 0.31
N ASN A 759 -6.54 -4.06 -0.30
CA ASN A 759 -7.54 -5.15 -0.79
C ASN A 759 -7.27 -6.74 -0.57
N THR A 760 -8.07 -7.78 -1.09
CA THR A 760 -8.09 -9.31 -0.70
C THR A 760 -8.66 -10.49 -1.67
N THR A 761 -8.25 -11.83 -1.64
CA THR A 761 -8.31 -13.08 -2.62
C THR A 761 -9.14 -14.45 -2.22
N THR A 762 -9.37 -15.81 -2.59
CA THR A 762 -9.33 -17.24 -3.35
C THR A 762 -8.23 -18.22 -3.89
N ALA A 763 -8.15 -19.54 -3.47
CA ALA A 763 -7.51 -20.62 -4.30
C ALA A 763 -7.85 -22.14 -4.43
N THR A 764 -8.07 -22.99 -3.42
CA THR A 764 -7.33 -24.31 -3.46
C THR A 764 -7.82 -25.52 -4.31
N ALA A 765 -9.07 -25.98 -4.30
CA ALA A 765 -9.49 -27.32 -4.83
C ALA A 765 -9.51 -27.48 -6.38
N ILE A 766 -8.75 -26.65 -7.07
CA ILE A 766 -8.92 -26.29 -8.47
C ILE A 766 -8.04 -27.14 -9.41
N ALA A 767 -7.09 -27.88 -8.85
CA ALA A 767 -6.07 -28.61 -9.63
C ALA A 767 -6.46 -30.05 -10.05
N ARG A 768 -7.31 -30.75 -9.30
CA ARG A 768 -7.71 -32.14 -9.63
C ARG A 768 -8.65 -32.18 -10.83
N GLU A 769 -9.59 -31.25 -10.86
CA GLU A 769 -10.61 -31.13 -11.90
C GLU A 769 -10.00 -30.74 -13.27
N LEU A 770 -8.84 -30.06 -13.30
CA LEU A 770 -8.06 -29.79 -14.53
C LEU A 770 -7.46 -31.03 -15.20
N TYR A 771 -6.88 -31.94 -14.40
CA TYR A 771 -5.94 -32.93 -14.93
C TYR A 771 -6.44 -34.38 -14.88
N GLY A 772 -7.49 -34.67 -14.11
CA GLY A 772 -7.97 -36.04 -13.90
C GLY A 772 -6.93 -36.89 -13.15
N ASP A 773 -6.88 -38.19 -13.42
CA ASP A 773 -6.06 -39.15 -12.66
C ASP A 773 -4.55 -38.83 -12.67
N ASP A 774 -4.04 -38.20 -13.73
CA ASP A 774 -2.63 -37.84 -13.93
C ASP A 774 -2.23 -36.52 -13.22
N TRP A 775 -3.10 -35.93 -12.39
CA TRP A 775 -2.83 -34.66 -11.67
C TRP A 775 -1.55 -34.68 -10.83
N ARG A 776 -1.20 -35.83 -10.24
CA ARG A 776 -0.05 -35.96 -9.32
C ARG A 776 1.31 -35.80 -9.99
N GLU A 777 1.43 -36.03 -11.29
CA GLU A 777 2.68 -35.71 -12.00
C GLU A 777 2.80 -34.22 -12.32
N ASN A 778 1.70 -33.47 -12.21
CA ASN A 778 1.53 -32.11 -12.71
C ASN A 778 1.17 -31.08 -11.61
N PHE A 779 1.17 -31.48 -10.33
CA PHE A 779 0.89 -30.64 -9.15
C PHE A 779 1.96 -30.82 -8.06
N ILE A 780 2.28 -29.76 -7.30
CA ILE A 780 3.14 -29.85 -6.10
C ILE A 780 2.77 -28.76 -5.06
N GLU A 781 2.88 -29.09 -3.78
CA GLU A 781 2.44 -28.26 -2.64
C GLU A 781 3.60 -27.93 -1.67
N LEU A 782 3.58 -26.73 -1.08
CA LEU A 782 4.62 -26.22 -0.16
C LEU A 782 4.02 -25.31 0.93
N ASN A 783 4.13 -25.65 2.21
CA ASN A 783 3.70 -24.77 3.31
C ASN A 783 4.81 -23.76 3.71
N ALA A 784 4.39 -22.56 4.11
CA ALA A 784 5.21 -21.42 4.47
C ALA A 784 5.90 -21.46 5.84
N SER A 785 5.15 -21.78 6.89
CA SER A 785 5.49 -21.46 8.29
C SER A 785 6.67 -22.29 8.82
N ASP A 786 6.83 -23.51 8.27
CA ASP A 786 7.88 -24.48 8.57
C ASP A 786 9.24 -24.23 7.87
N GLN A 787 9.28 -23.55 6.72
CA GLN A 787 10.48 -23.50 5.84
C GLN A 787 10.90 -22.08 5.43
N ARG A 788 11.09 -21.22 6.44
CA ARG A 788 11.40 -19.77 6.33
C ARG A 788 12.75 -19.41 5.63
N GLY A 789 13.47 -20.38 5.06
CA GLY A 789 14.78 -20.20 4.42
C GLY A 789 14.69 -20.06 2.90
N ILE A 790 14.92 -18.83 2.40
CA ILE A 790 14.69 -18.38 1.01
C ILE A 790 15.24 -19.34 -0.07
N ASP A 791 16.43 -19.91 0.12
CA ASP A 791 17.08 -20.75 -0.90
C ASP A 791 16.41 -22.13 -1.11
N VAL A 792 15.88 -22.75 -0.04
CA VAL A 792 15.41 -24.14 -0.05
C VAL A 792 14.11 -24.29 -0.86
N VAL A 793 13.17 -23.37 -0.65
CA VAL A 793 11.88 -23.31 -1.36
C VAL A 793 12.11 -23.03 -2.85
N ARG A 794 12.91 -22.00 -3.15
CA ARG A 794 13.18 -21.49 -4.50
C ARG A 794 13.76 -22.54 -5.44
N ASP A 795 14.70 -23.35 -4.96
CA ASP A 795 15.45 -24.27 -5.83
C ASP A 795 14.68 -25.59 -6.08
N ARG A 796 13.75 -25.98 -5.20
CA ARG A 796 12.74 -27.03 -5.47
C ARG A 796 11.82 -26.63 -6.62
N ILE A 797 11.19 -25.45 -6.54
CA ILE A 797 10.23 -24.95 -7.54
C ILE A 797 10.90 -24.87 -8.93
N LYS A 798 12.13 -24.33 -8.99
CA LYS A 798 12.92 -24.24 -10.23
C LYS A 798 13.27 -25.58 -10.87
N SER A 799 13.37 -26.65 -10.08
CA SER A 799 13.67 -28.00 -10.60
C SER A 799 12.43 -28.63 -11.24
N PHE A 800 11.29 -28.58 -10.55
CA PHE A 800 10.03 -29.16 -11.02
C PHE A 800 9.58 -28.55 -12.36
N ALA A 801 9.51 -27.22 -12.44
CA ALA A 801 8.99 -26.50 -13.59
C ALA A 801 9.94 -26.46 -14.83
N ARG A 802 11.15 -27.03 -14.72
CA ARG A 802 12.08 -27.22 -15.86
C ARG A 802 12.05 -28.63 -16.46
N SER A 803 11.33 -29.56 -15.85
CA SER A 803 11.18 -30.92 -16.41
C SER A 803 10.31 -30.91 -17.67
N SER A 804 10.64 -31.75 -18.65
CA SER A 804 9.83 -31.90 -19.87
C SER A 804 8.64 -32.82 -19.62
N PHE A 805 7.44 -32.31 -19.86
CA PHE A 805 6.17 -33.04 -19.80
C PHE A 805 5.41 -32.85 -21.13
N GLY A 806 4.29 -33.56 -21.31
CA GLY A 806 3.43 -33.41 -22.48
C GLY A 806 2.14 -34.22 -22.37
N GLY A 807 1.05 -33.63 -22.84
CA GLY A 807 -0.32 -34.15 -22.68
C GLY A 807 -1.29 -33.09 -22.15
N TYR A 808 -0.76 -32.11 -21.42
CA TYR A 808 -1.45 -30.96 -20.83
C TYR A 808 -0.62 -29.69 -21.09
N ASP A 809 -1.25 -28.53 -21.15
CA ASP A 809 -0.58 -27.27 -21.54
C ASP A 809 0.16 -26.58 -20.38
N TYR A 810 -0.16 -26.91 -19.12
CA TYR A 810 0.50 -26.37 -17.93
C TYR A 810 0.41 -27.34 -16.74
N ARG A 811 1.22 -27.08 -15.71
CA ARG A 811 1.23 -27.70 -14.37
C ARG A 811 0.69 -26.72 -13.31
N VAL A 812 0.58 -27.13 -12.05
CA VAL A 812 0.14 -26.29 -10.92
C VAL A 812 1.08 -26.42 -9.71
N ILE A 813 1.20 -25.37 -8.89
CA ILE A 813 1.94 -25.34 -7.62
C ILE A 813 1.11 -24.65 -6.53
N PHE A 814 0.79 -25.33 -5.42
CA PHE A 814 0.09 -24.76 -4.27
C PHE A 814 1.06 -24.29 -3.17
N LEU A 815 0.83 -23.13 -2.53
CA LEU A 815 1.50 -22.75 -1.29
C LEU A 815 0.56 -22.27 -0.18
N ASP A 816 0.61 -22.94 0.97
CA ASP A 816 -0.30 -22.71 2.10
C ASP A 816 0.32 -21.86 3.22
N GLU A 817 -0.53 -21.18 3.98
CA GLU A 817 -0.17 -20.20 5.02
C GLU A 817 0.86 -19.16 4.54
N ALA A 818 0.79 -18.73 3.28
CA ALA A 818 1.79 -17.88 2.67
C ALA A 818 1.94 -16.50 3.36
N ASP A 819 0.99 -16.12 4.22
CA ASP A 819 1.03 -14.99 5.15
C ASP A 819 2.08 -15.16 6.26
N ALA A 820 2.44 -16.39 6.62
CA ALA A 820 3.55 -16.70 7.52
C ALA A 820 4.94 -16.66 6.85
N LEU A 821 5.04 -16.42 5.53
CA LEU A 821 6.33 -16.15 4.87
C LEU A 821 6.77 -14.71 5.09
N THR A 822 8.05 -14.51 5.43
CA THR A 822 8.67 -13.17 5.38
C THR A 822 8.68 -12.63 3.95
N SER A 823 8.55 -11.30 3.80
CA SER A 823 8.40 -10.63 2.51
C SER A 823 9.53 -10.95 1.51
N GLU A 824 10.77 -11.20 1.98
CA GLU A 824 11.87 -11.64 1.13
C GLU A 824 11.64 -13.05 0.51
N ALA A 825 11.13 -14.00 1.30
CA ALA A 825 10.82 -15.35 0.83
C ALA A 825 9.68 -15.33 -0.18
N GLN A 826 8.66 -14.51 0.08
CA GLN A 826 7.60 -14.23 -0.89
C GLN A 826 8.17 -13.56 -2.17
N ALA A 827 9.08 -12.59 -2.06
CA ALA A 827 9.68 -11.93 -3.22
C ALA A 827 10.57 -12.87 -4.08
N ALA A 828 11.11 -13.95 -3.49
CA ALA A 828 11.82 -15.01 -4.21
C ALA A 828 10.87 -16.00 -4.92
N LEU A 829 9.73 -16.29 -4.29
CA LEU A 829 8.64 -17.10 -4.85
C LEU A 829 8.06 -16.43 -6.10
N ARG A 830 7.71 -15.13 -6.04
CA ARG A 830 7.20 -14.31 -7.17
C ARG A 830 8.01 -14.49 -8.46
N ARG A 831 9.33 -14.30 -8.39
CA ARG A 831 10.24 -14.42 -9.55
C ARG A 831 10.23 -15.80 -10.18
N THR A 832 9.89 -16.81 -9.38
CA THR A 832 9.79 -18.20 -9.80
C THR A 832 8.41 -18.49 -10.40
N MET A 833 7.34 -17.85 -9.92
CA MET A 833 6.02 -17.85 -10.58
C MET A 833 6.13 -17.26 -11.99
N GLU A 834 6.78 -16.10 -12.12
CA GLU A 834 7.00 -15.42 -13.41
C GLU A 834 7.85 -16.24 -14.39
N GLN A 835 8.90 -16.93 -13.90
CA GLN A 835 9.80 -17.71 -14.76
C GLN A 835 9.12 -18.91 -15.42
N PHE A 836 8.01 -19.41 -14.87
CA PHE A 836 7.36 -20.64 -15.28
C PHE A 836 5.86 -20.51 -15.60
N SER A 837 5.32 -19.29 -15.63
CA SER A 837 3.92 -19.00 -15.93
C SER A 837 3.39 -19.64 -17.23
N ASN A 838 4.26 -19.81 -18.23
CA ASN A 838 3.93 -20.43 -19.52
C ASN A 838 3.74 -21.96 -19.48
N ASN A 839 4.20 -22.65 -18.44
CA ASN A 839 4.10 -24.11 -18.30
C ASN A 839 3.64 -24.55 -16.89
N THR A 840 3.34 -23.60 -16.02
CA THR A 840 3.01 -23.78 -14.61
C THR A 840 2.03 -22.68 -14.17
N ARG A 841 1.11 -23.02 -13.28
CA ARG A 841 0.19 -22.11 -12.58
C ARG A 841 0.44 -22.19 -11.08
N PHE A 842 0.01 -21.18 -10.35
CA PHE A 842 0.19 -21.15 -8.90
C PHE A 842 -1.15 -21.02 -8.18
N ILE A 843 -1.22 -21.59 -6.99
CA ILE A 843 -2.37 -21.63 -6.10
C ILE A 843 -1.78 -21.29 -4.73
N LEU A 844 -2.43 -20.50 -3.89
CA LEU A 844 -1.84 -20.00 -2.64
C LEU A 844 -2.90 -19.92 -1.53
N SER A 845 -2.56 -19.62 -0.28
CA SER A 845 -3.56 -19.54 0.81
C SER A 845 -3.06 -18.73 2.00
N CYS A 846 -3.99 -18.06 2.69
CA CYS A 846 -3.74 -17.21 3.85
C CYS A 846 -5.02 -16.96 4.67
N ASN A 847 -4.85 -16.73 5.98
CA ASN A 847 -5.91 -16.32 6.90
C ASN A 847 -6.17 -14.81 6.82
N TYR A 848 -5.17 -14.04 6.40
CA TYR A 848 -5.37 -12.67 5.92
C TYR A 848 -4.46 -12.40 4.73
N SER A 849 -5.00 -12.22 3.52
CA SER A 849 -4.13 -11.78 2.41
C SER A 849 -3.58 -10.37 2.59
N SER A 850 -4.00 -9.65 3.63
CA SER A 850 -3.31 -8.46 4.14
C SER A 850 -1.92 -8.72 4.76
N GLN A 851 -1.43 -9.96 4.68
CA GLN A 851 -0.09 -10.42 5.05
C GLN A 851 0.63 -11.13 3.87
N ILE A 852 0.02 -11.20 2.67
CA ILE A 852 0.67 -11.68 1.44
C ILE A 852 1.23 -10.50 0.65
N ILE A 853 2.42 -10.64 0.05
CA ILE A 853 2.97 -9.59 -0.81
C ILE A 853 2.21 -9.43 -2.11
N ASP A 854 2.15 -8.18 -2.51
CA ASP A 854 1.39 -7.67 -3.63
C ASP A 854 1.84 -8.19 -5.01
N PRO A 855 3.15 -8.37 -5.29
CA PRO A 855 3.60 -9.09 -6.48
C PRO A 855 3.13 -10.55 -6.60
N ILE A 856 2.66 -11.16 -5.50
CA ILE A 856 2.11 -12.52 -5.49
C ILE A 856 0.57 -12.49 -5.55
N GLN A 857 -0.08 -11.59 -4.81
CA GLN A 857 -1.53 -11.35 -4.91
C GLN A 857 -1.95 -11.02 -6.35
N SER A 858 -1.26 -10.08 -6.99
CA SER A 858 -1.54 -9.58 -8.35
C SER A 858 -1.42 -10.56 -9.51
N ARG A 859 -0.97 -11.79 -9.27
CA ARG A 859 -0.96 -12.86 -10.30
C ARG A 859 -2.14 -13.81 -10.15
N CYS A 860 -2.95 -13.66 -9.09
CA CYS A 860 -3.85 -14.68 -8.57
C CYS A 860 -5.32 -14.23 -8.50
N ALA A 861 -6.27 -15.09 -8.89
CA ALA A 861 -7.71 -14.83 -8.81
C ALA A 861 -8.30 -15.08 -7.40
N LEU A 862 -9.50 -14.52 -7.13
CA LEU A 862 -9.76 -13.72 -5.92
C LEU A 862 -11.21 -13.82 -5.31
N PHE A 863 -11.54 -14.88 -4.57
CA PHE A 863 -12.88 -15.27 -4.04
C PHE A 863 -12.85 -15.70 -2.54
N ARG A 864 -13.78 -15.22 -1.72
CA ARG A 864 -13.70 -15.27 -0.25
C ARG A 864 -14.60 -16.38 0.33
N PHE A 865 -14.15 -17.08 1.36
CA PHE A 865 -14.78 -18.28 1.94
C PHE A 865 -15.31 -17.99 3.35
N SER A 866 -16.46 -17.36 3.57
CA SER A 866 -16.93 -17.06 4.95
C SER A 866 -17.09 -18.32 5.83
N PRO A 867 -17.13 -18.22 7.18
CA PRO A 867 -17.45 -19.37 8.04
C PRO A 867 -18.72 -20.10 7.59
N LEU A 868 -18.71 -21.43 7.64
CA LEU A 868 -19.77 -22.24 7.03
C LEU A 868 -21.07 -22.16 7.83
N ALA A 869 -22.19 -22.12 7.11
CA ALA A 869 -23.52 -22.23 7.70
C ALA A 869 -23.73 -23.61 8.33
N ASP A 870 -24.47 -23.65 9.44
CA ASP A 870 -24.71 -24.84 10.26
C ASP A 870 -25.29 -26.00 9.44
N GLU A 871 -26.16 -25.74 8.46
CA GLU A 871 -26.72 -26.77 7.58
C GLU A 871 -25.66 -27.46 6.71
N ALA A 872 -24.60 -26.75 6.30
CA ALA A 872 -23.52 -27.32 5.50
C ALA A 872 -22.58 -28.20 6.35
N VAL A 873 -22.28 -27.78 7.59
CA VAL A 873 -21.54 -28.60 8.57
C VAL A 873 -22.33 -29.85 8.93
N THR A 874 -23.62 -29.66 9.24
CA THR A 874 -24.59 -30.73 9.54
C THR A 874 -24.68 -31.78 8.43
N ALA A 875 -24.76 -31.33 7.16
CA ALA A 875 -24.84 -32.22 6.02
C ALA A 875 -23.60 -33.12 5.90
N GLN A 876 -22.40 -32.53 6.01
CA GLN A 876 -21.14 -33.28 5.92
C GLN A 876 -20.97 -34.28 7.07
N VAL A 877 -21.29 -33.89 8.31
CA VAL A 877 -21.19 -34.77 9.50
C VAL A 877 -22.08 -36.02 9.33
N ARG A 878 -23.32 -35.85 8.89
CA ARG A 878 -24.25 -36.98 8.64
C ARG A 878 -23.85 -37.83 7.43
N GLU A 879 -23.24 -37.25 6.39
CA GLU A 879 -22.71 -37.96 5.22
C GLU A 879 -21.54 -38.88 5.63
N ILE A 880 -20.57 -38.37 6.39
CA ILE A 880 -19.42 -39.12 6.91
C ILE A 880 -19.86 -40.29 7.81
N ALA A 881 -20.74 -40.02 8.79
CA ALA A 881 -21.22 -41.06 9.73
C ALA A 881 -21.93 -42.22 8.99
N THR A 882 -22.67 -41.90 7.92
CA THR A 882 -23.36 -42.89 7.09
C THR A 882 -22.38 -43.78 6.32
N GLU A 883 -21.29 -43.23 5.78
CA GLU A 883 -20.31 -44.00 5.00
C GLU A 883 -19.38 -44.88 5.85
N GLU A 884 -18.97 -44.41 7.03
CA GLU A 884 -18.16 -45.21 7.97
C GLU A 884 -18.97 -46.27 8.73
N GLY A 885 -20.31 -46.23 8.63
CA GLY A 885 -21.22 -47.13 9.32
C GLY A 885 -21.23 -46.91 10.83
N ILE A 886 -21.44 -45.66 11.25
CA ILE A 886 -21.50 -45.20 12.64
C ILE A 886 -22.94 -44.78 12.94
N GLU A 887 -23.46 -45.15 14.10
CA GLU A 887 -24.74 -44.60 14.57
C GLU A 887 -24.46 -43.29 15.34
N ILE A 888 -24.86 -42.15 14.78
CA ILE A 888 -24.74 -40.83 15.43
C ILE A 888 -26.12 -40.32 15.83
N THR A 889 -26.24 -39.70 17.01
CA THR A 889 -27.49 -39.04 17.43
C THR A 889 -27.62 -37.64 16.81
N ASP A 890 -28.85 -37.14 16.70
CA ASP A 890 -29.08 -35.76 16.25
C ASP A 890 -28.46 -34.76 17.23
N ASP A 891 -28.62 -34.99 18.55
CA ASP A 891 -28.04 -34.16 19.61
C ASP A 891 -26.50 -34.08 19.53
N ALA A 892 -25.83 -35.19 19.15
CA ALA A 892 -24.38 -35.22 18.93
C ALA A 892 -23.96 -34.51 17.63
N THR A 893 -24.84 -34.50 16.61
CA THR A 893 -24.62 -33.73 15.38
C THR A 893 -24.64 -32.24 15.68
N ASP A 894 -25.63 -31.79 16.46
CA ASP A 894 -25.80 -30.38 16.81
C ASP A 894 -24.68 -29.92 17.78
N ALA A 895 -24.24 -30.78 18.71
CA ALA A 895 -23.06 -30.54 19.56
C ALA A 895 -21.75 -30.41 18.74
N LEU A 896 -21.57 -31.20 17.68
CA LEU A 896 -20.42 -31.08 16.77
C LEU A 896 -20.46 -29.76 15.97
N VAL A 897 -21.64 -29.28 15.58
CA VAL A 897 -21.81 -27.99 14.89
C VAL A 897 -21.48 -26.84 15.84
N TYR A 898 -22.00 -26.86 17.07
CA TYR A 898 -21.73 -25.85 18.10
C TYR A 898 -20.23 -25.77 18.47
N ALA A 899 -19.57 -26.92 18.66
CA ALA A 899 -18.13 -26.98 18.91
C ALA A 899 -17.29 -26.56 17.68
N ALA A 900 -17.83 -26.71 16.46
CA ALA A 900 -17.17 -26.32 15.22
C ALA A 900 -17.24 -24.82 14.92
N ALA A 901 -18.34 -24.14 15.24
CA ALA A 901 -18.56 -22.71 15.00
C ALA A 901 -18.19 -22.28 13.55
N GLY A 902 -18.69 -23.03 12.56
CA GLY A 902 -18.41 -22.80 11.13
C GLY A 902 -17.11 -23.40 10.59
N ASP A 903 -16.23 -23.96 11.42
CA ASP A 903 -15.01 -24.66 10.99
C ASP A 903 -15.25 -26.18 10.80
N MET A 904 -15.41 -26.60 9.54
CA MET A 904 -15.53 -28.01 9.15
C MET A 904 -14.40 -28.91 9.69
N ARG A 905 -13.19 -28.35 9.89
CA ARG A 905 -12.04 -29.10 10.41
C ARG A 905 -12.26 -29.53 11.86
N LYS A 906 -12.84 -28.66 12.69
CA LYS A 906 -13.25 -28.98 14.07
C LYS A 906 -14.35 -30.04 14.08
N ALA A 907 -15.37 -29.90 13.24
CA ALA A 907 -16.48 -30.85 13.14
C ALA A 907 -16.01 -32.28 12.81
N ILE A 908 -15.17 -32.45 11.77
CA ILE A 908 -14.71 -33.78 11.34
C ILE A 908 -13.74 -34.41 12.36
N ASN A 909 -12.89 -33.61 13.03
CA ASN A 909 -12.02 -34.10 14.10
C ASN A 909 -12.82 -34.61 15.31
N GLY A 910 -13.82 -33.84 15.77
CA GLY A 910 -14.69 -34.25 16.88
C GLY A 910 -15.43 -35.55 16.56
N LEU A 911 -15.99 -35.65 15.35
CA LEU A 911 -16.67 -36.84 14.85
C LEU A 911 -15.76 -38.08 14.85
N GLN A 912 -14.54 -37.97 14.32
CA GLN A 912 -13.61 -39.10 14.29
C GLN A 912 -13.18 -39.53 15.69
N ALA A 913 -12.80 -38.58 16.54
CA ALA A 913 -12.27 -38.91 17.85
C ALA A 913 -13.35 -39.54 18.76
N ALA A 914 -14.61 -39.11 18.67
CA ALA A 914 -15.75 -39.78 19.33
C ALA A 914 -15.98 -41.20 18.81
N ALA A 915 -16.02 -41.40 17.50
CA ALA A 915 -16.25 -42.70 16.86
C ALA A 915 -15.05 -43.69 16.94
N VAL A 916 -13.96 -43.29 17.60
CA VAL A 916 -12.85 -44.18 18.00
C VAL A 916 -13.04 -44.71 19.44
N MET A 917 -13.91 -44.10 20.25
CA MET A 917 -14.19 -44.54 21.62
C MET A 917 -15.35 -45.54 21.72
N ASP A 918 -16.42 -45.37 20.92
CA ASP A 918 -17.54 -46.31 20.80
C ASP A 918 -18.08 -46.36 19.36
N ASP A 919 -18.85 -47.40 19.01
CA ASP A 919 -19.50 -47.57 17.69
C ASP A 919 -20.73 -46.64 17.52
N THR A 920 -21.17 -45.99 18.61
CA THR A 920 -22.24 -44.98 18.63
C THR A 920 -21.70 -43.64 19.12
N VAL A 921 -21.93 -42.55 18.39
CA VAL A 921 -21.52 -41.20 18.77
C VAL A 921 -22.69 -40.45 19.41
N ASP A 922 -22.53 -40.11 20.68
CA ASP A 922 -23.45 -39.28 21.46
C ASP A 922 -22.81 -37.94 21.89
N GLU A 923 -23.64 -37.05 22.43
CA GLU A 923 -23.27 -35.71 22.88
C GLU A 923 -22.20 -35.72 23.99
N GLU A 924 -22.31 -36.67 24.92
CA GLU A 924 -21.38 -36.82 26.05
C GLU A 924 -19.98 -37.20 25.55
N GLY A 925 -19.89 -38.09 24.57
CA GLY A 925 -18.66 -38.43 23.87
C GLY A 925 -18.06 -37.24 23.11
N VAL A 926 -18.88 -36.40 22.46
CA VAL A 926 -18.38 -35.23 21.70
C VAL A 926 -17.73 -34.20 22.61
N TYR A 927 -18.44 -33.67 23.62
CA TYR A 927 -17.92 -32.59 24.47
C TYR A 927 -16.70 -33.02 25.30
N ALA A 928 -16.66 -34.28 25.76
CA ALA A 928 -15.51 -34.83 26.49
C ALA A 928 -14.22 -34.93 25.65
N ILE A 929 -14.31 -34.77 24.33
CA ILE A 929 -13.21 -34.97 23.37
C ILE A 929 -12.82 -33.68 22.65
N THR A 930 -13.76 -32.78 22.39
CA THR A 930 -13.49 -31.46 21.80
C THR A 930 -12.93 -30.45 22.80
N SER A 931 -12.79 -30.83 24.09
CA SER A 931 -12.43 -29.93 25.21
C SER A 931 -13.27 -28.65 25.27
N THR A 932 -14.50 -28.73 24.75
CA THR A 932 -15.48 -27.65 24.75
C THR A 932 -16.42 -27.89 25.94
N ALA A 933 -16.72 -26.88 26.75
CA ALA A 933 -17.67 -27.05 27.83
C ALA A 933 -19.09 -27.16 27.24
N ARG A 934 -19.97 -27.92 27.91
CA ARG A 934 -21.38 -27.94 27.50
C ARG A 934 -21.98 -26.54 27.73
N PRO A 935 -22.89 -26.05 26.88
CA PRO A 935 -23.58 -24.78 27.11
C PRO A 935 -24.19 -24.70 28.51
N GLU A 936 -24.86 -25.77 28.95
CA GLU A 936 -25.44 -25.94 30.29
C GLU A 936 -24.41 -25.80 31.44
N GLU A 937 -23.14 -26.13 31.20
CA GLU A 937 -22.10 -26.04 32.24
C GLU A 937 -21.47 -24.66 32.35
N ILE A 938 -21.35 -23.94 31.23
CA ILE A 938 -20.99 -22.51 31.22
C ILE A 938 -22.12 -21.69 31.83
N GLU A 939 -23.37 -21.94 31.41
CA GLU A 939 -24.59 -21.37 31.98
C GLU A 939 -24.64 -21.61 33.50
N ALA A 940 -24.51 -22.86 33.96
CA ALA A 940 -24.53 -23.18 35.39
C ALA A 940 -23.35 -22.59 36.20
N ILE A 941 -22.19 -22.28 35.57
CA ILE A 941 -21.11 -21.55 36.25
C ILE A 941 -21.50 -20.09 36.48
N ILE A 942 -22.15 -19.47 35.48
CA ILE A 942 -22.64 -18.09 35.56
C ILE A 942 -23.85 -17.99 36.49
N GLU A 943 -24.82 -18.91 36.43
CA GLU A 943 -25.94 -18.99 37.38
C GLU A 943 -25.44 -19.14 38.82
N LEU A 944 -24.51 -20.08 39.09
CA LEU A 944 -23.95 -20.25 40.44
C LEU A 944 -23.13 -19.05 40.94
N ALA A 945 -22.58 -18.24 40.03
CA ALA A 945 -21.97 -16.97 40.41
C ALA A 945 -23.06 -15.94 40.77
N LEU A 946 -24.07 -15.77 39.91
CA LEU A 946 -25.17 -14.81 40.10
C LEU A 946 -26.08 -15.14 41.30
N ASP A 947 -26.25 -16.41 41.66
CA ASP A 947 -26.90 -16.85 42.91
C ASP A 947 -26.03 -16.63 44.17
N GLY A 948 -24.85 -15.99 44.02
CA GLY A 948 -23.91 -15.66 45.11
C GLY A 948 -23.02 -16.83 45.58
N ASP A 949 -23.16 -18.01 44.98
CA ASP A 949 -22.51 -19.26 45.41
C ASP A 949 -21.10 -19.42 44.80
N PHE A 950 -20.30 -18.34 44.88
CA PHE A 950 -18.96 -18.23 44.28
C PHE A 950 -18.04 -19.43 44.54
N GLN A 951 -18.14 -20.07 45.72
CA GLN A 951 -17.32 -21.25 46.03
C GLN A 951 -17.66 -22.45 45.13
N GLN A 952 -18.91 -22.59 44.70
CA GLN A 952 -19.34 -23.64 43.78
C GLN A 952 -19.06 -23.26 42.32
N ALA A 953 -19.33 -22.02 41.91
CA ALA A 953 -18.98 -21.50 40.58
C ALA A 953 -17.46 -21.60 40.33
N ARG A 954 -16.64 -21.14 41.28
CA ARG A 954 -15.17 -21.28 41.22
C ARG A 954 -14.72 -22.74 41.20
N ALA A 955 -15.34 -23.62 42.00
CA ALA A 955 -14.97 -25.03 42.00
C ALA A 955 -15.25 -25.68 40.62
N LYS A 956 -16.38 -25.35 39.98
CA LYS A 956 -16.66 -25.77 38.60
C LYS A 956 -15.68 -25.17 37.59
N LEU A 957 -15.31 -23.90 37.72
CA LEU A 957 -14.28 -23.27 36.86
C LEU A 957 -12.91 -23.95 37.02
N ASP A 958 -12.48 -24.26 38.24
CA ASP A 958 -11.24 -24.99 38.51
C ASP A 958 -11.33 -26.44 38.00
N THR A 959 -12.50 -27.10 38.05
CA THR A 959 -12.73 -28.36 37.34
C THR A 959 -12.57 -28.20 35.81
N LEU A 960 -13.13 -27.15 35.19
CA LEU A 960 -12.96 -26.93 33.74
C LEU A 960 -11.50 -26.63 33.34
N LEU A 961 -10.81 -25.75 34.08
CA LEU A 961 -9.42 -25.37 33.79
C LEU A 961 -8.40 -26.46 34.15
N THR A 962 -8.61 -27.18 35.27
CA THR A 962 -7.59 -28.07 35.87
C THR A 962 -7.89 -29.57 35.70
N GLU A 963 -9.16 -30.00 35.70
CA GLU A 963 -9.54 -31.41 35.55
C GLU A 963 -9.99 -31.78 34.13
N VAL A 964 -10.71 -30.89 33.43
CA VAL A 964 -11.09 -31.05 32.01
C VAL A 964 -10.01 -30.48 31.07
N GLY A 965 -9.32 -29.41 31.47
CA GLY A 965 -8.18 -28.85 30.76
C GLY A 965 -8.51 -27.85 29.66
N ILE A 966 -9.63 -27.13 29.79
CA ILE A 966 -10.07 -26.07 28.86
C ILE A 966 -9.20 -24.82 29.06
N ALA A 967 -8.79 -24.12 28.00
CA ALA A 967 -8.04 -22.87 28.14
C ALA A 967 -8.95 -21.70 28.53
N GLY A 968 -8.37 -20.66 29.15
CA GLY A 968 -9.16 -19.51 29.60
C GLY A 968 -9.83 -18.75 28.46
N GLY A 969 -9.14 -18.61 27.32
CA GLY A 969 -9.68 -18.00 26.11
C GLY A 969 -10.88 -18.76 25.52
N ASP A 970 -10.84 -20.10 25.51
CA ASP A 970 -11.97 -20.91 25.01
C ASP A 970 -13.24 -20.71 25.85
N ILE A 971 -13.09 -20.51 27.18
CA ILE A 971 -14.20 -20.20 28.09
C ILE A 971 -14.76 -18.80 27.81
N VAL A 972 -13.90 -17.81 27.58
CA VAL A 972 -14.29 -16.45 27.17
C VAL A 972 -15.06 -16.47 25.84
N ASP A 973 -14.57 -17.20 24.83
CA ASP A 973 -15.21 -17.35 23.53
C ASP A 973 -16.58 -18.04 23.60
N GLN A 974 -16.76 -18.99 24.53
CA GLN A 974 -18.04 -19.68 24.76
C GLN A 974 -19.02 -18.77 25.52
N LEU A 975 -18.53 -18.05 26.54
CA LEU A 975 -19.31 -17.04 27.25
C LEU A 975 -19.80 -15.94 26.31
N HIS A 976 -18.93 -15.38 25.47
CA HIS A 976 -19.30 -14.34 24.50
C HIS A 976 -20.37 -14.81 23.50
N ARG A 977 -20.31 -16.08 23.06
CA ARG A 977 -21.33 -16.67 22.17
C ARG A 977 -22.68 -16.84 22.86
N SER A 978 -22.71 -17.44 24.06
CA SER A 978 -23.96 -17.83 24.74
C SER A 978 -24.51 -16.83 25.76
N VAL A 979 -23.86 -15.68 25.98
CA VAL A 979 -24.31 -14.63 26.93
C VAL A 979 -25.76 -14.18 26.69
N TRP A 980 -26.23 -14.20 25.44
CA TRP A 980 -27.61 -13.83 25.06
C TRP A 980 -28.64 -14.96 25.24
N GLU A 981 -28.17 -16.19 25.51
CA GLU A 981 -28.99 -17.41 25.56
C GLU A 981 -29.36 -17.79 27.01
N PHE A 982 -28.51 -17.44 27.99
CA PHE A 982 -28.63 -17.75 29.43
C PHE A 982 -29.90 -17.21 30.17
N GLY A 983 -30.91 -16.71 29.46
CA GLY A 983 -32.19 -16.25 30.03
C GLY A 983 -32.11 -15.07 31.02
N LEU A 984 -30.93 -14.47 31.19
CA LEU A 984 -30.66 -13.43 32.20
C LEU A 984 -31.45 -12.14 31.94
N PRO A 985 -31.77 -11.35 33.00
CA PRO A 985 -32.32 -10.02 32.82
C PRO A 985 -31.33 -9.11 32.09
N ASP A 986 -31.79 -8.31 31.11
CA ASP A 986 -30.96 -7.50 30.20
C ASP A 986 -29.77 -6.77 30.85
N ARG A 987 -29.96 -6.28 32.09
CA ARG A 987 -28.92 -5.56 32.86
C ARG A 987 -27.77 -6.48 33.30
N ALA A 988 -28.06 -7.71 33.71
CA ALA A 988 -27.05 -8.70 34.07
C ALA A 988 -26.31 -9.19 32.81
N THR A 989 -27.02 -9.39 31.70
CA THR A 989 -26.43 -9.72 30.38
C THR A 989 -25.40 -8.68 29.94
N VAL A 990 -25.74 -7.39 30.04
CA VAL A 990 -24.82 -6.28 29.70
C VAL A 990 -23.62 -6.23 30.64
N GLN A 991 -23.82 -6.43 31.95
CA GLN A 991 -22.75 -6.39 32.95
C GLN A 991 -21.78 -7.59 32.81
N LEU A 992 -22.31 -8.77 32.46
CA LEU A 992 -21.53 -9.95 32.10
C LEU A 992 -20.70 -9.72 30.83
N MET A 993 -21.30 -9.12 29.80
CA MET A 993 -20.59 -8.78 28.55
C MET A 993 -19.42 -7.80 28.76
N ASP A 994 -19.60 -6.78 29.60
CA ASP A 994 -18.58 -5.77 29.94
C ASP A 994 -17.35 -6.41 30.62
N GLU A 995 -17.59 -7.28 31.61
CA GLU A 995 -16.53 -8.01 32.32
C GLU A 995 -15.87 -9.11 31.45
N ILE A 996 -16.61 -9.74 30.53
CA ILE A 996 -16.03 -10.69 29.53
C ILE A 996 -14.99 -9.98 28.66
N GLY A 997 -15.30 -8.79 28.12
CA GLY A 997 -14.39 -8.04 27.26
C GLY A 997 -13.11 -7.56 27.97
N GLU A 998 -13.24 -7.10 29.21
CA GLU A 998 -12.08 -6.70 30.03
C GLU A 998 -11.22 -7.91 30.43
N VAL A 999 -11.80 -9.11 30.55
CA VAL A 999 -11.06 -10.36 30.78
C VAL A 999 -10.32 -10.81 29.52
N ASP A 1000 -10.98 -10.80 28.35
CA ASP A 1000 -10.37 -11.14 27.06
C ASP A 1000 -9.13 -10.28 26.78
N TYR A 1001 -9.31 -8.95 26.85
CA TYR A 1001 -8.23 -7.99 26.62
C TYR A 1001 -7.02 -8.26 27.52
N ARG A 1002 -7.25 -8.56 28.81
CA ARG A 1002 -6.16 -8.86 29.76
C ARG A 1002 -5.49 -10.20 29.48
N ILE A 1003 -6.24 -11.25 29.13
CA ILE A 1003 -5.69 -12.56 28.75
C ILE A 1003 -4.83 -12.42 27.49
N THR A 1004 -5.34 -11.76 26.46
CA THR A 1004 -4.63 -11.47 25.20
C THR A 1004 -3.39 -10.58 25.42
N ALA A 1005 -3.42 -9.67 26.41
CA ALA A 1005 -2.25 -8.90 26.86
C ALA A 1005 -1.25 -9.70 27.74
N GLY A 1006 -1.45 -11.01 27.93
CA GLY A 1006 -0.54 -11.90 28.66
C GLY A 1006 -0.74 -11.96 30.18
N ALA A 1007 -1.93 -11.62 30.68
CA ALA A 1007 -2.28 -11.83 32.09
C ALA A 1007 -2.51 -13.32 32.42
N ASN A 1008 -2.62 -13.64 33.71
CA ASN A 1008 -2.94 -15.00 34.15
C ASN A 1008 -4.44 -15.30 33.98
N GLU A 1009 -4.76 -16.25 33.10
CA GLU A 1009 -6.12 -16.69 32.74
C GLU A 1009 -6.99 -17.05 33.95
N GLN A 1010 -6.54 -17.99 34.79
CA GLN A 1010 -7.29 -18.43 35.97
C GLN A 1010 -7.61 -17.25 36.91
N LEU A 1011 -6.68 -16.31 37.11
CA LEU A 1011 -6.92 -15.13 37.92
C LEU A 1011 -7.93 -14.16 37.29
N GLN A 1012 -8.00 -14.05 35.97
CA GLN A 1012 -9.01 -13.20 35.32
C GLN A 1012 -10.40 -13.84 35.36
N LEU A 1013 -10.51 -15.14 35.11
CA LEU A 1013 -11.80 -15.86 35.18
C LEU A 1013 -12.30 -16.01 36.63
N GLU A 1014 -11.41 -16.20 37.60
CA GLU A 1014 -11.80 -16.11 39.02
C GLU A 1014 -12.25 -14.70 39.42
N ALA A 1015 -11.73 -13.65 38.78
CA ALA A 1015 -12.18 -12.28 39.01
C ALA A 1015 -13.57 -12.03 38.40
N LEU A 1016 -13.84 -12.53 37.19
CA LEU A 1016 -15.16 -12.50 36.54
C LEU A 1016 -16.24 -13.17 37.40
N LEU A 1017 -15.98 -14.39 37.87
CA LEU A 1017 -16.94 -15.08 38.74
C LEU A 1017 -17.07 -14.41 40.12
N ALA A 1018 -16.05 -13.68 40.58
CA ALA A 1018 -16.11 -12.93 41.82
C ALA A 1018 -16.84 -11.58 41.69
N SER A 1019 -16.80 -10.89 40.54
CA SER A 1019 -17.59 -9.68 40.32
C SER A 1019 -19.07 -10.00 40.22
N LEU A 1020 -19.43 -11.03 39.44
CA LEU A 1020 -20.81 -11.54 39.32
C LEU A 1020 -21.41 -11.99 40.67
N ALA A 1021 -20.60 -12.58 41.55
CA ALA A 1021 -21.04 -13.12 42.84
C ALA A 1021 -20.97 -12.16 44.03
N LEU A 1022 -20.67 -10.88 43.80
CA LEU A 1022 -20.68 -9.84 44.84
C LEU A 1022 -21.94 -8.96 44.82
N ASP A 1023 -22.82 -9.13 43.82
CA ASP A 1023 -24.05 -8.36 43.64
C ASP A 1023 -25.25 -8.92 44.46
N GLU A 1024 -25.14 -8.89 45.79
CA GLU A 1024 -26.32 -8.99 46.69
C GLU A 1024 -27.03 -7.62 46.83
N GLU A 1025 -28.19 -7.46 46.17
CA GLU A 1025 -29.17 -6.33 46.15
C GLU A 1025 -28.89 -5.06 45.28
#